data_AF-A0AAN7TNM2-F1
#
_entry.id   AF-A0AAN7TNM2-F1
#
_cell.length_a   1.000
_cell.length_b   1.000
_cell.length_c   1.000
_cell.angle_alpha   90.00
_cell.angle_beta   90.00
_cell.angle_gamma   90.00
#
_symmetry.space_group_name_H-M   'P 1'
#
loop_
_entity.id
_entity.type
_entity.pdbx_description
1 polymer ?
#
loop_
_entity_poly.entity_id
_entity_poly.type
_entity_poly.pdbx_seq_one_letter_code
_entity_poly.pdbx_strand_id
1 'polypeptide(L)'
;MNIINYNNNNNNNNNNNNSNNNNNNNNNNETVSNSILAEENNLRNSGGEDGYKKLLQSQDINNNKTTLKRNSSGINISGSGDNNKNTIDFSDSLNNSNNNNNNNNGMNNIINNESEENKKTPFLVMAYLYFIVIASVLGTGILGLPVKLSKSGFTPFVSSYTLCFFMQLLSMFFLIEILQRAYAIIKSNFSTTIPTISHDIDGTISLELQKIEPTQSSILSPDIINNNSNIVINDTNTNNNYEINDLSESNDSFINSGGNTNNKSSNNSSIKSSPPLLINNDQKSNTSFDDSLVESPIISSKNKKIQQQPTQHDETPNLHNIGSKFMGKFSYFVFMFSVLLHFCSVLIGYGLAGTESYSLLLKIDESTQRYLILPVIVILAGIIIFGSKTLQHVITFCTFGKGLLLVVIVFITGIVSNHVDNDISNDFTYIGKSLLISTIALGGASSTLPVVFPKIAFNRREIIKCYYVAGAALFTVYVLNIIWCYFLLNIVPQLPDPTNPSMPSLENAAKNGEIATVPLMKVISLYYPQFLWVAMIVNLFCSLSITISFISVGCGFKHTLDGFSNTWRSKSLSNSYHDENDEDYDVDDAGDDNHHHHHHQNRRNQNDQEELEDFTNEFYHSTSSTPSSPHITSNSNINYRSKISTKFKGYKRNILKTSINQSRKFRFWFYDKIRLINSFIDSKEGQSTLETSSIVRIPIREYFFYSLFFGFILLVALLNPRGFLFIMETGTSFGLNMIAGWAMYVMITNSRNNYGHYQIPAELPEKVYMLRYPVFFYFTFAVLYDVYVVIFNK
;
A
#
# COMPACT_ATOMS: atom_id res chain seq x y z
N MET A 1 10.38 50.16 41.88
CA MET A 1 10.50 49.44 40.60
C MET A 1 9.11 48.88 40.26
N ASN A 2 8.13 49.71 39.87
CA ASN A 2 7.99 50.44 38.59
C ASN A 2 7.84 49.41 37.44
N ILE A 3 6.67 49.07 36.87
CA ILE A 3 5.28 49.62 36.89
C ILE A 3 5.08 50.92 36.07
N ILE A 4 3.93 50.97 35.36
CA ILE A 4 3.31 52.05 34.54
C ILE A 4 3.88 52.12 33.09
N ASN A 5 3.17 51.95 31.96
CA ASN A 5 1.74 51.99 31.51
C ASN A 5 1.35 53.29 30.75
N TYR A 6 0.26 53.24 29.95
CA TYR A 6 -0.28 54.18 28.95
C TYR A 6 0.39 54.15 27.55
N ASN A 7 -0.27 54.17 26.38
CA ASN A 7 -1.67 54.45 25.90
C ASN A 7 -1.96 55.87 25.34
N ASN A 8 -2.90 55.93 24.38
CA ASN A 8 -3.53 57.08 23.69
C ASN A 8 -2.82 57.83 22.53
N ASN A 9 -3.36 57.61 21.32
CA ASN A 9 -4.09 58.57 20.46
C ASN A 9 -3.57 59.99 20.10
N ASN A 10 -3.80 60.27 18.80
CA ASN A 10 -4.37 61.48 18.18
C ASN A 10 -3.49 62.60 17.56
N ASN A 11 -4.01 63.01 16.38
CA ASN A 11 -3.99 64.32 15.72
C ASN A 11 -2.73 64.80 14.97
N ASN A 12 -2.92 64.90 13.65
CA ASN A 12 -2.69 66.06 12.80
C ASN A 12 -1.52 67.01 13.11
N ASN A 13 -0.67 67.22 12.10
CA ASN A 13 -0.47 68.60 11.66
C ASN A 13 -0.26 68.71 10.14
N ASN A 14 -0.59 69.87 9.59
CA ASN A 14 -0.49 70.16 8.16
C ASN A 14 0.96 70.42 7.74
N ASN A 15 1.27 70.27 6.44
CA ASN A 15 1.60 71.46 5.65
C ASN A 15 1.50 71.25 4.14
N ASN A 16 1.24 72.35 3.44
CA ASN A 16 1.08 72.41 1.99
C ASN A 16 2.46 72.39 1.28
N ASN A 17 2.48 72.01 0.01
CA ASN A 17 2.77 73.03 -1.02
C ASN A 17 2.37 72.62 -2.45
N ASN A 18 2.12 73.67 -3.24
CA ASN A 18 1.73 73.67 -4.66
C ASN A 18 2.63 72.80 -5.56
N SER A 19 2.09 72.03 -6.52
CA SER A 19 1.42 72.47 -7.76
C SER A 19 2.35 73.18 -8.74
N ASN A 20 2.55 72.59 -9.93
CA ASN A 20 2.38 73.36 -11.16
C ASN A 20 2.06 72.47 -12.38
N ASN A 21 1.33 73.04 -13.33
CA ASN A 21 0.88 72.39 -14.56
C ASN A 21 1.98 72.33 -15.62
N ASN A 22 1.88 71.39 -16.57
CA ASN A 22 1.38 71.77 -17.91
C ASN A 22 1.01 70.58 -18.79
N ASN A 23 -0.11 70.75 -19.50
CA ASN A 23 -0.48 69.91 -20.65
C ASN A 23 0.38 70.30 -21.87
N ASN A 24 0.52 69.39 -22.82
CA ASN A 24 0.18 69.72 -24.20
C ASN A 24 -0.16 68.47 -25.01
N ASN A 25 -1.29 68.52 -25.73
CA ASN A 25 -1.58 67.59 -26.81
C ASN A 25 -0.80 68.01 -28.06
N ASN A 26 -0.49 67.06 -28.94
CA ASN A 26 -0.80 67.24 -30.35
C ASN A 26 -0.88 65.90 -31.07
N ASN A 27 -1.82 65.79 -32.01
CA ASN A 27 -1.87 64.71 -32.98
C ASN A 27 -0.87 64.99 -34.11
N ASN A 28 -0.44 63.95 -34.82
CA ASN A 28 -0.66 63.87 -36.27
C ASN A 28 -0.40 62.45 -36.79
N ASN A 29 -1.00 62.15 -37.94
CA ASN A 29 -0.78 60.92 -38.70
C ASN A 29 0.54 61.02 -39.47
N GLU A 30 1.11 59.88 -39.89
CA GLU A 30 1.28 59.62 -41.32
C GLU A 30 1.57 58.14 -41.63
N THR A 31 0.99 57.64 -42.73
CA THR A 31 1.27 56.31 -43.31
C THR A 31 2.09 56.49 -44.58
N VAL A 32 3.28 55.88 -44.63
CA VAL A 32 4.06 55.72 -45.87
C VAL A 32 4.56 54.27 -45.97
N SER A 33 4.49 53.72 -47.17
CA SER A 33 4.98 52.38 -47.55
C SER A 33 6.18 52.50 -48.51
N ASN A 34 6.66 51.35 -48.99
CA ASN A 34 7.76 51.11 -49.96
C ASN A 34 9.13 50.92 -49.27
N SER A 35 9.94 49.88 -49.50
CA SER A 35 10.22 49.02 -50.67
C SER A 35 11.04 49.67 -51.80
N ILE A 36 12.29 49.20 -52.03
CA ILE A 36 12.96 49.04 -53.33
C ILE A 36 14.39 48.50 -53.14
N LEU A 37 14.83 47.65 -54.10
CA LEU A 37 16.17 47.18 -54.54
C LEU A 37 17.41 47.29 -53.61
N ALA A 38 18.35 46.34 -53.50
CA ALA A 38 18.91 45.30 -54.38
C ALA A 38 20.02 45.74 -55.37
N GLU A 39 21.29 45.51 -54.98
CA GLU A 39 22.52 45.50 -55.79
C GLU A 39 23.55 44.67 -54.96
N GLU A 40 23.87 43.41 -55.27
CA GLU A 40 24.77 42.86 -56.30
C GLU A 40 26.29 43.18 -56.14
N ASN A 41 27.04 42.11 -55.82
CA ASN A 41 28.28 41.68 -56.48
C ASN A 41 29.69 42.29 -56.20
N ASN A 42 30.50 41.45 -55.53
CA ASN A 42 31.72 40.78 -56.07
C ASN A 42 33.14 41.19 -55.61
N LEU A 43 34.05 40.20 -55.77
CA LEU A 43 35.53 40.21 -55.64
C LEU A 43 36.12 40.15 -54.20
N ARG A 44 37.15 39.32 -53.88
CA ARG A 44 37.76 38.18 -54.60
C ARG A 44 38.63 37.27 -53.70
N ASN A 45 38.73 35.99 -54.09
CA ASN A 45 39.75 34.94 -53.83
C ASN A 45 40.90 35.14 -52.80
N SER A 46 41.01 34.16 -51.88
CA SER A 46 42.15 33.19 -51.82
C SER A 46 41.65 31.92 -51.10
N GLY A 47 42.08 30.69 -51.37
CA GLY A 47 43.08 30.19 -52.32
C GLY A 47 44.02 29.21 -51.61
N GLY A 48 43.86 27.90 -51.83
CA GLY A 48 44.66 26.83 -51.23
C GLY A 48 44.04 25.44 -51.45
N GLU A 49 44.75 24.57 -52.17
CA GLU A 49 44.36 23.19 -52.52
C GLU A 49 45.27 22.14 -51.83
N ASP A 50 44.98 20.87 -52.09
CA ASP A 50 45.74 19.65 -51.74
C ASP A 50 45.82 19.24 -50.25
N GLY A 51 45.76 17.94 -49.90
CA GLY A 51 45.57 16.76 -50.77
C GLY A 51 45.62 15.41 -50.01
N TYR A 52 45.78 14.32 -50.78
CA TYR A 52 45.94 12.89 -50.40
C TYR A 52 44.70 11.98 -50.26
N LYS A 53 44.64 10.99 -51.17
CA LYS A 53 43.85 9.75 -51.10
C LYS A 53 44.51 8.72 -52.06
N LYS A 54 44.38 7.41 -51.78
CA LYS A 54 45.11 6.27 -52.45
C LYS A 54 46.63 6.29 -52.18
N LEU A 55 47.37 5.18 -52.21
CA LEU A 55 47.09 3.74 -52.51
C LEU A 55 47.45 2.89 -51.24
N LEU A 56 47.65 1.56 -51.16
CA LEU A 56 47.85 0.48 -52.15
C LEU A 56 46.79 -0.66 -52.04
N GLN A 57 47.17 -1.95 -51.90
CA GLN A 57 46.40 -3.07 -52.47
C GLN A 57 46.79 -4.46 -51.91
N SER A 58 45.81 -5.39 -51.83
CA SER A 58 45.86 -6.88 -51.89
C SER A 58 46.92 -7.73 -51.14
N GLN A 59 46.45 -8.77 -50.44
CA GLN A 59 46.84 -10.17 -50.71
C GLN A 59 45.81 -11.18 -50.15
N ASP A 60 45.65 -12.33 -50.83
CA ASP A 60 44.72 -13.43 -50.48
C ASP A 60 45.48 -14.72 -50.06
N ILE A 61 44.72 -15.74 -49.64
CA ILE A 61 45.09 -17.19 -49.54
C ILE A 61 46.03 -17.58 -48.37
N ASN A 62 45.51 -18.17 -47.27
CA ASN A 62 45.62 -19.63 -47.02
C ASN A 62 44.95 -20.19 -45.73
N ASN A 63 44.76 -21.51 -45.78
CA ASN A 63 44.15 -22.51 -44.88
C ASN A 63 44.62 -22.68 -43.41
N ASN A 64 43.93 -23.62 -42.72
CA ASN A 64 44.20 -24.30 -41.43
C ASN A 64 43.66 -23.58 -40.17
N LYS A 65 42.95 -24.21 -39.21
CA LYS A 65 42.69 -25.62 -38.80
C LYS A 65 43.83 -26.38 -38.06
N THR A 66 44.02 -26.03 -36.79
CA THR A 66 44.49 -26.89 -35.67
C THR A 66 43.98 -26.24 -34.37
N THR A 67 43.29 -26.85 -33.39
CA THR A 67 43.47 -28.12 -32.65
C THR A 67 44.86 -28.30 -32.02
N LEU A 68 44.97 -28.06 -30.71
CA LEU A 68 46.14 -28.47 -29.92
C LEU A 68 45.70 -29.05 -28.56
N LYS A 69 45.81 -30.37 -28.42
CA LYS A 69 45.85 -31.05 -27.11
C LYS A 69 47.28 -30.96 -26.54
N ARG A 70 47.40 -30.81 -25.22
CA ARG A 70 48.54 -31.26 -24.39
C ARG A 70 48.11 -31.19 -22.92
N ASN A 71 48.50 -32.10 -22.03
CA ASN A 71 48.90 -33.50 -22.24
C ASN A 71 48.63 -34.27 -20.93
N SER A 72 48.39 -35.58 -21.01
CA SER A 72 48.29 -36.45 -19.83
C SER A 72 49.38 -37.52 -19.87
N SER A 73 49.94 -37.84 -18.70
CA SER A 73 50.85 -38.95 -18.45
C SER A 73 50.91 -39.18 -16.93
N GLY A 74 50.50 -40.31 -16.37
CA GLY A 74 49.90 -41.54 -16.93
C GLY A 74 50.04 -42.68 -15.90
N ILE A 75 49.80 -43.96 -16.29
CA ILE A 75 50.46 -45.19 -15.75
C ILE A 75 50.12 -45.50 -14.25
N ASN A 76 49.59 -46.65 -13.79
CA ASN A 76 49.36 -48.02 -14.28
C ASN A 76 48.41 -48.76 -13.26
N ILE A 77 47.81 -49.97 -13.43
CA ILE A 77 47.67 -50.93 -14.57
C ILE A 77 46.42 -51.85 -14.42
N SER A 78 46.56 -53.08 -13.88
CA SER A 78 45.57 -54.19 -13.79
C SER A 78 45.10 -54.46 -12.33
N GLY A 79 44.01 -55.19 -12.04
CA GLY A 79 43.02 -55.90 -12.87
C GLY A 79 42.61 -57.28 -12.28
N SER A 80 41.78 -58.06 -13.02
CA SER A 80 41.36 -59.47 -12.76
C SER A 80 40.24 -59.76 -11.73
N GLY A 81 39.51 -60.87 -11.90
CA GLY A 81 38.44 -61.38 -11.00
C GLY A 81 37.02 -60.89 -11.37
N ASP A 82 36.19 -61.51 -12.21
CA ASP A 82 35.71 -62.90 -12.39
C ASP A 82 34.66 -63.42 -11.36
N ASN A 83 33.64 -64.13 -11.89
CA ASN A 83 32.61 -65.00 -11.27
C ASN A 83 31.33 -64.37 -10.61
N ASN A 84 30.11 -64.44 -11.19
CA ASN A 84 29.23 -65.60 -11.53
C ASN A 84 28.13 -65.88 -10.46
N LYS A 85 26.91 -66.27 -10.90
CA LYS A 85 25.72 -66.74 -10.14
C LYS A 85 25.00 -65.75 -9.19
N ASN A 86 23.73 -65.97 -8.79
CA ASN A 86 22.51 -66.47 -9.47
C ASN A 86 21.33 -66.48 -8.47
N THR A 87 20.09 -66.33 -8.98
CA THR A 87 18.82 -66.96 -8.53
C THR A 87 18.19 -66.71 -7.15
N ILE A 88 16.85 -66.55 -7.24
CA ILE A 88 15.75 -67.08 -6.38
C ILE A 88 15.12 -66.17 -5.32
N ASP A 89 13.80 -66.25 -5.33
CA ASP A 89 12.76 -65.58 -4.55
C ASP A 89 12.70 -66.05 -3.08
N PHE A 90 11.88 -65.37 -2.27
CA PHE A 90 10.89 -66.09 -1.46
C PHE A 90 9.65 -65.22 -1.18
N SER A 91 8.50 -65.88 -1.02
CA SER A 91 7.18 -65.27 -0.79
C SER A 91 6.66 -65.51 0.64
N ASP A 92 5.46 -64.97 0.92
CA ASP A 92 4.58 -65.30 2.05
C ASP A 92 5.02 -64.75 3.43
N SER A 93 4.11 -64.37 4.34
CA SER A 93 2.73 -64.86 4.53
C SER A 93 1.72 -63.80 4.99
N LEU A 94 0.42 -64.10 4.86
CA LEU A 94 -0.67 -63.35 5.52
C LEU A 94 -0.79 -63.70 7.01
N ASN A 95 -1.32 -62.77 7.83
CA ASN A 95 -2.57 -63.06 8.54
C ASN A 95 -3.30 -61.84 9.18
N ASN A 96 -4.58 -61.72 8.81
CA ASN A 96 -5.75 -61.54 9.68
C ASN A 96 -5.73 -60.52 10.85
N SER A 97 -6.55 -59.47 10.72
CA SER A 97 -7.48 -59.08 11.79
C SER A 97 -8.69 -58.31 11.22
N ASN A 98 -9.91 -58.80 11.47
CA ASN A 98 -11.17 -58.14 11.15
C ASN A 98 -11.76 -57.49 12.41
N ASN A 99 -11.97 -56.16 12.42
CA ASN A 99 -13.09 -55.57 13.18
C ASN A 99 -13.38 -54.09 12.85
N ASN A 100 -14.52 -53.61 13.36
CA ASN A 100 -14.98 -52.20 13.45
C ASN A 100 -15.43 -51.50 12.15
N ASN A 101 -16.54 -51.99 11.59
CA ASN A 101 -17.51 -51.09 10.93
C ASN A 101 -18.16 -50.18 11.98
N ASN A 102 -17.74 -48.91 12.07
CA ASN A 102 -18.54 -47.75 12.52
C ASN A 102 -17.69 -46.46 12.58
N ASN A 103 -17.25 -45.91 11.43
CA ASN A 103 -16.56 -44.60 11.42
C ASN A 103 -16.65 -43.79 10.11
N ASN A 104 -17.69 -44.02 9.29
CA ASN A 104 -17.81 -43.39 7.95
C ASN A 104 -17.91 -41.85 7.95
N ASN A 105 -18.20 -41.21 9.09
CA ASN A 105 -18.31 -39.76 9.18
C ASN A 105 -16.95 -39.04 9.08
N GLY A 106 -15.82 -39.72 9.37
CA GLY A 106 -14.49 -39.14 9.24
C GLY A 106 -14.03 -38.91 7.79
N MET A 107 -14.42 -39.81 6.88
CA MET A 107 -13.91 -39.85 5.50
C MET A 107 -14.30 -38.61 4.68
N ASN A 108 -15.52 -38.11 4.88
CA ASN A 108 -16.06 -36.97 4.13
C ASN A 108 -15.29 -35.66 4.40
N ASN A 109 -14.77 -35.47 5.62
CA ASN A 109 -13.95 -34.30 5.96
C ASN A 109 -12.56 -34.34 5.34
N ILE A 110 -12.00 -35.53 5.09
CA ILE A 110 -10.71 -35.70 4.40
C ILE A 110 -10.86 -35.35 2.91
N ILE A 111 -11.89 -35.91 2.26
CA ILE A 111 -12.19 -35.68 0.83
C ILE A 111 -12.40 -34.19 0.52
N ASN A 112 -13.09 -33.47 1.41
CA ASN A 112 -13.30 -32.02 1.25
C ASN A 112 -11.99 -31.22 1.29
N ASN A 113 -11.03 -31.59 2.13
CA ASN A 113 -9.75 -30.88 2.25
C ASN A 113 -8.83 -31.07 1.03
N GLU A 114 -8.76 -32.28 0.45
CA GLU A 114 -7.99 -32.52 -0.78
C GLU A 114 -8.49 -31.68 -1.97
N SER A 115 -9.77 -31.30 -1.97
CA SER A 115 -10.37 -30.46 -3.01
C SER A 115 -9.90 -29.00 -2.96
N GLU A 116 -9.56 -28.47 -1.78
CA GLU A 116 -9.05 -27.09 -1.65
C GLU A 116 -7.57 -26.98 -2.04
N GLU A 117 -6.73 -27.96 -1.68
CA GLU A 117 -5.28 -27.90 -1.97
C GLU A 117 -4.99 -27.90 -3.50
N ASN A 118 -5.87 -28.52 -4.29
CA ASN A 118 -5.77 -28.55 -5.74
C ASN A 118 -6.30 -27.29 -6.46
N LYS A 119 -6.86 -26.32 -5.73
CA LYS A 119 -7.41 -25.08 -6.28
C LYS A 119 -6.30 -24.17 -6.84
N LYS A 120 -6.26 -24.01 -8.15
CA LYS A 120 -5.30 -23.16 -8.88
C LYS A 120 -5.82 -21.73 -8.96
N THR A 121 -4.94 -20.72 -8.82
CA THR A 121 -5.33 -19.33 -9.05
C THR A 121 -5.58 -19.10 -10.55
N PRO A 122 -6.67 -18.45 -10.98
CA PRO A 122 -6.86 -18.09 -12.38
C PRO A 122 -5.73 -17.17 -12.87
N PHE A 123 -5.19 -17.43 -14.07
CA PHE A 123 -4.11 -16.63 -14.65
C PHE A 123 -4.42 -15.12 -14.68
N LEU A 124 -5.69 -14.77 -14.92
CA LEU A 124 -6.19 -13.39 -14.91
C LEU A 124 -5.92 -12.67 -13.56
N VAL A 125 -5.95 -13.38 -12.43
CA VAL A 125 -5.67 -12.78 -11.11
C VAL A 125 -4.18 -12.53 -10.92
N MET A 126 -3.30 -13.40 -11.44
CA MET A 126 -1.86 -13.17 -11.45
C MET A 126 -1.46 -12.04 -12.40
N ALA A 127 -2.10 -11.95 -13.57
CA ALA A 127 -1.95 -10.80 -14.47
C ALA A 127 -2.45 -9.50 -13.80
N TYR A 128 -3.59 -9.54 -13.10
CA TYR A 128 -4.09 -8.40 -12.33
C TYR A 128 -3.14 -7.99 -11.19
N LEU A 129 -2.53 -8.95 -10.48
CA LEU A 129 -1.50 -8.69 -9.47
C LEU A 129 -0.25 -8.01 -10.08
N TYR A 130 0.22 -8.50 -11.24
CA TYR A 130 1.32 -7.87 -11.96
C TYR A 130 1.00 -6.42 -12.33
N PHE A 131 -0.16 -6.21 -12.97
CA PHE A 131 -0.54 -4.89 -13.43
C PHE A 131 -0.89 -3.92 -12.28
N ILE A 132 -1.61 -4.33 -11.23
CA ILE A 132 -1.96 -3.41 -10.14
C ILE A 132 -0.72 -2.84 -9.42
N VAL A 133 0.34 -3.63 -9.28
CA VAL A 133 1.63 -3.19 -8.72
C VAL A 133 2.32 -2.20 -9.67
N ILE A 134 2.23 -2.42 -10.98
CA ILE A 134 2.67 -1.41 -11.97
C ILE A 134 1.81 -0.13 -11.86
N ALA A 135 0.48 -0.21 -11.77
CA ALA A 135 -0.38 0.97 -11.68
C ALA A 135 -0.10 1.84 -10.45
N SER A 136 0.12 1.22 -9.29
CA SER A 136 0.29 1.95 -8.03
C SER A 136 1.68 2.58 -7.89
N VAL A 137 2.73 1.93 -8.42
CA VAL A 137 4.12 2.38 -8.32
C VAL A 137 4.51 3.34 -9.46
N LEU A 138 4.11 3.02 -10.70
CA LEU A 138 4.55 3.77 -11.88
C LEU A 138 3.97 5.20 -11.94
N GLY A 139 2.82 5.43 -11.31
CA GLY A 139 2.19 6.76 -11.25
C GLY A 139 3.04 7.79 -10.50
N THR A 140 3.66 7.44 -9.38
CA THR A 140 4.53 8.36 -8.63
C THR A 140 5.89 8.54 -9.29
N GLY A 141 6.47 7.46 -9.83
CA GLY A 141 7.78 7.48 -10.47
C GLY A 141 7.90 8.45 -11.65
N ILE A 142 7.09 8.26 -12.69
CA ILE A 142 7.19 9.00 -13.97
C ILE A 142 7.02 10.52 -13.79
N LEU A 143 6.10 10.92 -12.92
CA LEU A 143 5.72 12.33 -12.74
C LEU A 143 6.67 13.07 -11.81
N GLY A 144 7.09 12.42 -10.71
CA GLY A 144 7.81 13.05 -9.61
C GLY A 144 9.33 12.94 -9.71
N LEU A 145 9.89 11.84 -10.25
CA LEU A 145 11.34 11.63 -10.27
C LEU A 145 12.10 12.72 -11.03
N PRO A 146 11.83 13.00 -12.33
CA PRO A 146 12.77 13.76 -13.16
C PRO A 146 12.93 15.23 -12.72
N VAL A 147 11.85 15.85 -12.22
CA VAL A 147 11.88 17.22 -11.66
C VAL A 147 12.90 17.35 -10.54
N LYS A 148 13.10 16.29 -9.74
CA LYS A 148 14.01 16.28 -8.59
C LYS A 148 15.45 15.94 -8.97
N LEU A 149 15.68 15.44 -10.19
CA LEU A 149 17.01 15.18 -10.74
C LEU A 149 17.70 16.44 -11.28
N SER A 150 17.03 17.60 -11.23
CA SER A 150 17.56 18.90 -11.67
C SER A 150 18.81 19.37 -10.90
N LYS A 151 19.15 18.72 -9.77
CA LYS A 151 20.36 19.02 -8.98
C LYS A 151 21.23 17.81 -8.71
N SER A 152 20.69 16.61 -8.56
CA SER A 152 21.50 15.40 -8.32
C SER A 152 22.02 14.73 -9.60
N GLY A 153 21.31 14.85 -10.72
CA GLY A 153 21.64 14.12 -11.94
C GLY A 153 21.31 12.63 -11.89
N PHE A 154 21.80 11.91 -12.89
CA PHE A 154 21.42 10.52 -13.15
C PHE A 154 22.12 9.52 -12.22
N THR A 155 23.43 9.66 -12.01
CA THR A 155 24.25 8.65 -11.32
C THR A 155 23.94 8.55 -9.82
N PRO A 156 23.81 9.66 -9.05
CA PRO A 156 23.39 9.58 -7.65
C PRO A 156 21.97 9.05 -7.50
N PHE A 157 21.08 9.37 -8.44
CA PHE A 157 19.73 8.82 -8.51
C PHE A 157 19.74 7.30 -8.73
N VAL A 158 20.40 6.80 -9.78
CA VAL A 158 20.46 5.34 -10.07
C VAL A 158 21.03 4.58 -8.88
N SER A 159 22.05 5.12 -8.19
CA SER A 159 22.58 4.55 -6.96
C SER A 159 21.53 4.45 -5.84
N SER A 160 20.89 5.58 -5.47
CA SER A 160 19.86 5.58 -4.42
C SER A 160 18.61 4.77 -4.79
N TYR A 161 18.22 4.77 -6.06
CA TYR A 161 17.03 4.08 -6.58
C TYR A 161 17.22 2.57 -6.61
N THR A 162 18.44 2.10 -6.94
CA THR A 162 18.80 0.68 -6.90
C THR A 162 18.83 0.15 -5.47
N LEU A 163 19.40 0.89 -4.52
CA LEU A 163 19.33 0.53 -3.09
C LEU A 163 17.87 0.49 -2.60
N CYS A 164 17.07 1.50 -2.98
CA CYS A 164 15.65 1.56 -2.65
C CYS A 164 14.85 0.39 -3.22
N PHE A 165 15.15 -0.06 -4.45
CA PHE A 165 14.49 -1.21 -5.07
C PHE A 165 14.66 -2.48 -4.25
N PHE A 166 15.87 -2.81 -3.81
CA PHE A 166 16.10 -4.00 -2.97
C PHE A 166 15.39 -3.90 -1.61
N MET A 167 15.43 -2.73 -0.95
CA MET A 167 14.75 -2.53 0.34
C MET A 167 13.22 -2.59 0.20
N GLN A 168 12.65 -2.06 -0.89
CA GLN A 168 11.22 -2.13 -1.17
C GLN A 168 10.77 -3.54 -1.55
N LEU A 169 11.57 -4.28 -2.31
CA LEU A 169 11.31 -5.69 -2.66
C LEU A 169 11.20 -6.55 -1.40
N LEU A 170 12.13 -6.38 -0.44
CA LEU A 170 12.11 -7.06 0.84
C LEU A 170 10.90 -6.63 1.71
N SER A 171 10.60 -5.33 1.80
CA SER A 171 9.42 -4.83 2.54
C SER A 171 8.11 -5.38 1.97
N MET A 172 8.00 -5.48 0.63
CA MET A 172 6.87 -6.13 -0.04
C MET A 172 6.80 -7.64 0.24
N PHE A 173 7.93 -8.34 0.35
CA PHE A 173 7.96 -9.76 0.71
C PHE A 173 7.50 -9.99 2.17
N PHE A 174 7.90 -9.13 3.11
CA PHE A 174 7.38 -9.18 4.48
C PHE A 174 5.86 -8.93 4.52
N LEU A 175 5.35 -8.00 3.71
CA LEU A 175 3.90 -7.76 3.61
C LEU A 175 3.13 -8.98 3.09
N ILE A 176 3.69 -9.76 2.14
CA ILE A 176 3.06 -11.01 1.66
C ILE A 176 3.00 -12.06 2.79
N GLU A 177 4.01 -12.15 3.66
CA GLU A 177 3.95 -13.06 4.83
C GLU A 177 2.91 -12.60 5.87
N ILE A 178 2.90 -11.30 6.18
CA ILE A 178 1.90 -10.70 7.09
C ILE A 178 0.47 -10.92 6.55
N LEU A 179 0.25 -10.78 5.24
CA LEU A 179 -1.02 -11.06 4.57
C LEU A 179 -1.42 -12.54 4.65
N GLN A 180 -0.46 -13.47 4.50
CA GLN A 180 -0.74 -14.90 4.70
C GLN A 180 -1.24 -15.17 6.12
N ARG A 181 -0.53 -14.67 7.15
CA ARG A 181 -0.92 -14.87 8.55
C ARG A 181 -2.25 -14.17 8.87
N ALA A 182 -2.49 -12.97 8.34
CA ALA A 182 -3.76 -12.27 8.47
C ALA A 182 -4.94 -13.12 7.94
N TYR A 183 -4.77 -13.71 6.76
CA TYR A 183 -5.79 -14.55 6.13
C TYR A 183 -6.00 -15.88 6.87
N ALA A 184 -4.94 -16.52 7.36
CA ALA A 184 -5.03 -17.73 8.17
C ALA A 184 -5.83 -17.51 9.46
N ILE A 185 -5.58 -16.42 10.19
CA ILE A 185 -6.32 -16.03 11.41
C ILE A 185 -7.80 -15.75 11.12
N ILE A 186 -8.14 -15.26 9.93
CA ILE A 186 -9.54 -15.02 9.55
C ILE A 186 -10.23 -16.36 9.21
N LYS A 187 -9.57 -17.24 8.46
CA LYS A 187 -10.10 -18.57 8.11
C LYS A 187 -10.31 -19.45 9.34
N SER A 188 -9.41 -19.42 10.33
CA SER A 188 -9.56 -20.16 11.58
C SER A 188 -10.77 -19.71 12.39
N ASN A 189 -10.95 -18.39 12.57
CA ASN A 189 -12.05 -17.84 13.35
C ASN A 189 -13.42 -18.21 12.76
N PHE A 190 -13.53 -18.25 11.42
CA PHE A 190 -14.72 -18.74 10.73
C PHE A 190 -15.01 -20.21 11.06
N SER A 191 -13.99 -21.08 10.99
CA SER A 191 -14.12 -22.51 11.30
C SER A 191 -14.60 -22.79 12.73
N THR A 192 -14.15 -22.02 13.72
CA THR A 192 -14.58 -22.16 15.13
C THR A 192 -16.02 -21.71 15.37
N THR A 193 -16.61 -20.92 14.47
CA THR A 193 -17.93 -20.28 14.68
C THR A 193 -19.11 -21.15 14.22
N ILE A 194 -18.87 -22.31 13.60
CA ILE A 194 -19.93 -23.24 13.18
C ILE A 194 -20.26 -24.18 14.36
N PRO A 195 -21.42 -24.03 15.04
CA PRO A 195 -21.79 -24.96 16.10
C PRO A 195 -22.09 -26.34 15.49
N THR A 196 -21.36 -27.37 15.93
CA THR A 196 -21.70 -28.77 15.65
C THR A 196 -22.96 -29.15 16.41
N ILE A 197 -24.12 -28.94 15.79
CA ILE A 197 -25.41 -29.46 16.27
C ILE A 197 -25.38 -30.98 16.05
N SER A 198 -24.81 -31.72 17.01
CA SER A 198 -24.94 -33.16 17.12
C SER A 198 -26.40 -33.49 17.42
N HIS A 199 -27.11 -33.95 16.40
CA HIS A 199 -28.49 -34.38 16.54
C HIS A 199 -28.51 -35.80 17.11
N ASP A 200 -28.26 -35.92 18.42
CA ASP A 200 -28.40 -37.19 19.13
C ASP A 200 -29.86 -37.65 19.06
N ILE A 201 -30.04 -38.96 18.83
CA ILE A 201 -31.29 -39.52 18.31
C ILE A 201 -32.38 -39.65 19.39
N ASP A 202 -32.01 -39.65 20.68
CA ASP A 202 -32.92 -39.78 21.83
C ASP A 202 -33.68 -38.48 22.19
N GLY A 203 -34.04 -37.69 21.18
CA GLY A 203 -35.05 -36.61 21.25
C GLY A 203 -34.75 -35.42 22.17
N THR A 204 -33.59 -35.41 22.84
CA THR A 204 -33.27 -34.48 23.93
C THR A 204 -32.25 -33.44 23.43
N ILE A 205 -32.70 -32.22 23.17
CA ILE A 205 -31.84 -31.14 22.63
C ILE A 205 -31.04 -30.49 23.78
N SER A 206 -29.95 -31.13 24.19
CA SER A 206 -28.95 -30.57 25.09
C SER A 206 -28.01 -29.62 24.33
N LEU A 207 -28.25 -28.31 24.45
CA LEU A 207 -27.32 -27.27 23.98
C LEU A 207 -26.12 -27.14 24.93
N GLU A 208 -25.23 -28.13 24.94
CA GLU A 208 -23.98 -28.07 25.69
C GLU A 208 -22.98 -27.13 24.97
N LEU A 209 -22.93 -25.88 25.42
CA LEU A 209 -22.04 -24.87 24.86
C LEU A 209 -20.60 -25.09 25.36
N GLN A 210 -19.90 -26.10 24.82
CA GLN A 210 -18.52 -26.39 25.18
C GLN A 210 -17.58 -25.24 24.77
N LYS A 211 -17.33 -24.35 25.73
CA LYS A 211 -16.29 -23.32 25.70
C LYS A 211 -14.92 -23.99 25.75
N ILE A 212 -14.40 -24.41 24.59
CA ILE A 212 -13.04 -24.95 24.47
C ILE A 212 -12.05 -23.83 24.80
N GLU A 213 -11.56 -23.83 26.04
CA GLU A 213 -10.59 -22.86 26.53
C GLU A 213 -9.18 -23.27 26.07
N PRO A 214 -8.43 -22.41 25.36
CA PRO A 214 -7.14 -22.78 24.78
C PRO A 214 -6.11 -23.04 25.89
N THR A 215 -5.77 -24.32 26.06
CA THR A 215 -4.98 -24.81 27.19
C THR A 215 -3.55 -24.27 27.15
N GLN A 216 -3.22 -23.34 28.04
CA GLN A 216 -1.85 -22.86 28.20
C GLN A 216 -1.01 -23.91 28.92
N SER A 217 0.04 -24.41 28.27
CA SER A 217 0.97 -25.37 28.86
C SER A 217 1.90 -24.70 29.87
N SER A 218 1.53 -24.71 31.15
CA SER A 218 2.37 -24.24 32.24
C SER A 218 3.53 -25.21 32.50
N ILE A 219 4.74 -24.85 32.05
CA ILE A 219 5.98 -25.50 32.50
C ILE A 219 6.55 -24.66 33.65
N LEU A 220 6.55 -25.22 34.86
CA LEU A 220 7.27 -24.68 36.01
C LEU A 220 8.56 -25.49 36.22
N SER A 221 9.67 -24.81 36.52
CA SER A 221 10.89 -25.44 37.06
C SER A 221 10.66 -25.96 38.49
N PRO A 222 11.56 -26.84 38.97
CA PRO A 222 12.32 -26.41 40.15
C PRO A 222 13.81 -26.83 40.15
N ASP A 223 14.54 -26.30 41.13
CA ASP A 223 16.00 -26.25 41.23
C ASP A 223 16.43 -26.59 42.68
N ILE A 224 17.60 -27.15 43.02
CA ILE A 224 18.77 -27.70 42.29
C ILE A 224 19.50 -28.66 43.31
N ILE A 225 20.78 -29.04 43.09
CA ILE A 225 21.79 -29.57 44.07
C ILE A 225 22.21 -31.07 43.96
N ASN A 226 23.52 -31.26 43.77
CA ASN A 226 24.47 -32.36 44.14
C ASN A 226 24.75 -33.62 43.26
N ASN A 227 25.91 -33.52 42.59
CA ASN A 227 27.15 -34.34 42.75
C ASN A 227 27.31 -35.78 42.21
N ASN A 228 28.44 -35.93 41.49
CA ASN A 228 29.28 -37.13 41.26
C ASN A 228 28.71 -38.25 40.34
N SER A 229 29.50 -38.90 39.46
CA SER A 229 30.94 -38.77 39.15
C SER A 229 31.34 -39.34 37.77
N ASN A 230 32.44 -38.83 37.21
CA ASN A 230 33.42 -39.43 36.28
C ASN A 230 33.01 -40.52 35.25
N ILE A 231 33.18 -40.20 33.95
CA ILE A 231 33.88 -40.94 32.87
C ILE A 231 33.70 -40.07 31.60
N VAL A 232 34.66 -39.58 30.80
CA VAL A 232 36.04 -39.95 30.36
C VAL A 232 36.07 -40.48 28.90
N ILE A 233 36.65 -39.65 28.01
CA ILE A 233 37.27 -39.95 26.69
C ILE A 233 36.36 -40.09 25.43
N ASN A 234 36.54 -39.10 24.52
CA ASN A 234 36.64 -39.14 23.04
C ASN A 234 35.43 -39.61 22.17
N ASP A 235 35.33 -39.27 20.87
CA ASP A 235 36.22 -38.48 19.98
C ASP A 235 35.47 -37.58 18.96
N THR A 236 36.23 -37.00 18.02
CA THR A 236 35.93 -35.90 17.10
C THR A 236 35.42 -36.31 15.70
N ASN A 237 34.95 -35.27 14.98
CA ASN A 237 34.70 -35.15 13.52
C ASN A 237 33.21 -35.17 13.09
N THR A 238 32.60 -34.14 12.49
CA THR A 238 32.97 -33.07 11.52
C THR A 238 32.63 -33.36 10.04
N ASN A 239 31.87 -32.41 9.47
CA ASN A 239 31.89 -31.94 8.07
C ASN A 239 31.29 -32.73 6.89
N ASN A 240 30.11 -32.25 6.46
CA ASN A 240 29.89 -31.53 5.19
C ASN A 240 29.82 -32.26 3.81
N ASN A 241 28.60 -32.19 3.24
CA ASN A 241 28.24 -31.51 1.98
C ASN A 241 28.50 -32.10 0.58
N TYR A 242 27.44 -31.95 -0.26
CA TYR A 242 27.42 -31.89 -1.73
C TYR A 242 27.86 -33.20 -2.48
N GLU A 243 27.59 -33.40 -3.77
CA GLU A 243 27.25 -32.45 -4.86
C GLU A 243 26.19 -33.01 -5.85
N ILE A 244 25.94 -32.31 -6.97
CA ILE A 244 24.95 -32.61 -8.03
C ILE A 244 25.69 -32.68 -9.38
N ASN A 245 25.03 -33.17 -10.45
CA ASN A 245 25.46 -33.27 -11.86
C ASN A 245 26.15 -34.61 -12.22
N ASP A 246 26.03 -35.20 -13.42
CA ASP A 246 25.21 -34.84 -14.59
C ASP A 246 25.00 -36.00 -15.59
N LEU A 247 24.19 -35.75 -16.63
CA LEU A 247 24.26 -36.30 -18.01
C LEU A 247 24.56 -37.80 -18.27
N SER A 248 23.68 -38.49 -19.02
CA SER A 248 23.85 -38.60 -20.50
C SER A 248 22.80 -39.45 -21.24
N GLU A 249 22.30 -38.87 -22.33
CA GLU A 249 21.99 -39.42 -23.67
C GLU A 249 21.51 -40.87 -23.90
N SER A 250 20.40 -41.00 -24.63
CA SER A 250 20.26 -41.91 -25.78
C SER A 250 19.26 -41.32 -26.77
N ASN A 251 19.52 -41.44 -28.08
CA ASN A 251 18.55 -41.10 -29.13
C ASN A 251 17.65 -42.31 -29.43
N ASP A 252 16.45 -42.08 -29.96
CA ASP A 252 16.27 -42.38 -31.40
C ASP A 252 15.01 -41.75 -32.02
N SER A 253 15.03 -41.64 -33.35
CA SER A 253 14.01 -40.95 -34.16
C SER A 253 13.10 -41.92 -34.90
N PHE A 254 11.86 -41.50 -35.22
CA PHE A 254 11.21 -41.96 -36.46
C PHE A 254 10.21 -40.93 -37.01
N ILE A 255 10.13 -40.87 -38.34
CA ILE A 255 9.20 -40.06 -39.14
C ILE A 255 8.40 -41.01 -40.02
N ASN A 256 7.08 -40.79 -40.17
CA ASN A 256 6.42 -41.09 -41.46
C ASN A 256 5.12 -40.29 -41.69
N SER A 257 4.59 -40.38 -42.91
CA SER A 257 3.56 -39.50 -43.48
C SER A 257 2.40 -40.28 -44.17
N GLY A 258 1.32 -39.56 -44.52
CA GLY A 258 0.14 -40.06 -45.24
C GLY A 258 -0.98 -40.62 -44.34
N GLY A 259 -2.28 -40.43 -44.57
CA GLY A 259 -2.97 -39.51 -45.50
C GLY A 259 -3.68 -40.18 -46.68
N ASN A 260 -5.02 -40.36 -46.62
CA ASN A 260 -5.88 -40.33 -47.82
C ASN A 260 -7.42 -40.21 -47.57
N THR A 261 -8.05 -39.28 -48.31
CA THR A 261 -9.37 -39.36 -49.00
C THR A 261 -10.71 -39.79 -48.34
N ASN A 262 -11.67 -38.86 -48.41
CA ASN A 262 -12.97 -38.93 -49.15
C ASN A 262 -14.35 -39.23 -48.49
N ASN A 263 -15.21 -38.20 -48.59
CA ASN A 263 -16.51 -38.13 -49.31
C ASN A 263 -17.88 -38.02 -48.59
N LYS A 264 -18.74 -37.17 -49.20
CA LYS A 264 -20.21 -36.98 -49.06
C LYS A 264 -20.72 -36.39 -47.72
N SER A 265 -21.82 -35.60 -47.67
CA SER A 265 -22.73 -35.08 -48.72
C SER A 265 -23.27 -33.68 -48.37
N SER A 266 -23.73 -32.92 -49.36
CA SER A 266 -24.47 -31.66 -49.21
C SER A 266 -25.98 -31.85 -48.95
N ASN A 267 -26.66 -30.80 -48.44
CA ASN A 267 -27.82 -30.16 -49.10
C ASN A 267 -28.34 -28.89 -48.38
N ASN A 268 -29.06 -28.03 -49.12
CA ASN A 268 -29.62 -26.75 -48.68
C ASN A 268 -31.10 -26.85 -48.25
N SER A 269 -31.59 -25.90 -47.44
CA SER A 269 -32.95 -25.32 -47.58
C SER A 269 -33.07 -23.96 -46.85
N SER A 270 -34.13 -23.19 -47.10
CA SER A 270 -34.09 -21.72 -46.95
C SER A 270 -35.44 -21.04 -46.61
N ILE A 271 -35.38 -20.00 -45.74
CA ILE A 271 -36.25 -18.80 -45.67
C ILE A 271 -37.70 -18.97 -45.13
N LYS A 272 -38.13 -17.95 -44.34
CA LYS A 272 -39.50 -17.52 -43.88
C LYS A 272 -39.87 -17.76 -42.41
N SER A 273 -40.72 -16.93 -41.75
CA SER A 273 -40.96 -15.46 -41.84
C SER A 273 -41.93 -14.94 -40.75
N SER A 274 -41.51 -13.94 -39.97
CA SER A 274 -42.32 -12.84 -39.34
C SER A 274 -43.46 -13.14 -38.33
N PRO A 275 -43.89 -12.15 -37.50
CA PRO A 275 -44.85 -12.31 -36.39
C PRO A 275 -46.17 -11.51 -36.54
N PRO A 276 -47.08 -11.54 -35.54
CA PRO A 276 -48.08 -10.50 -35.28
C PRO A 276 -47.89 -9.77 -33.93
N LEU A 277 -48.71 -8.75 -33.67
CA LEU A 277 -48.59 -7.76 -32.57
C LEU A 277 -49.92 -7.54 -31.82
N LEU A 278 -49.78 -7.18 -30.53
CA LEU A 278 -50.58 -6.19 -29.76
C LEU A 278 -52.09 -6.34 -29.47
N ILE A 279 -52.43 -5.75 -28.31
CA ILE A 279 -53.56 -4.80 -28.03
C ILE A 279 -54.80 -5.28 -27.22
N ASN A 280 -54.91 -4.63 -26.04
CA ASN A 280 -56.09 -4.12 -25.33
C ASN A 280 -57.02 -4.95 -24.40
N ASN A 281 -57.05 -4.42 -23.16
CA ASN A 281 -58.23 -3.95 -22.40
C ASN A 281 -59.08 -4.88 -21.51
N ASP A 282 -58.80 -4.75 -20.21
CA ASP A 282 -59.61 -3.99 -19.22
C ASP A 282 -60.98 -4.49 -18.69
N GLN A 283 -61.16 -4.21 -17.39
CA GLN A 283 -62.42 -3.93 -16.65
C GLN A 283 -63.48 -5.01 -16.29
N LYS A 284 -63.43 -5.37 -14.98
CA LYS A 284 -64.46 -5.12 -13.94
C LYS A 284 -65.73 -5.99 -13.79
N SER A 285 -65.84 -6.51 -12.56
CA SER A 285 -66.93 -6.30 -11.56
C SER A 285 -68.03 -7.35 -11.33
N ASN A 286 -68.35 -7.53 -10.03
CA ASN A 286 -69.59 -8.10 -9.43
C ASN A 286 -69.78 -9.64 -9.60
N THR A 287 -70.42 -10.45 -8.74
CA THR A 287 -71.17 -10.37 -7.45
C THR A 287 -71.46 -11.83 -7.00
N SER A 288 -71.77 -12.29 -5.75
CA SER A 288 -71.77 -11.77 -4.35
C SER A 288 -72.28 -12.89 -3.38
N PHE A 289 -72.39 -12.61 -2.06
CA PHE A 289 -73.12 -13.34 -1.00
C PHE A 289 -72.50 -14.60 -0.32
N ASP A 290 -72.04 -14.40 0.93
CA ASP A 290 -72.38 -15.03 2.23
C ASP A 290 -72.41 -16.56 2.54
N ASP A 291 -72.13 -16.81 3.83
CA ASP A 291 -72.44 -17.95 4.73
C ASP A 291 -72.00 -19.40 4.41
N SER A 292 -71.06 -19.94 5.23
CA SER A 292 -71.47 -20.76 6.40
C SER A 292 -70.30 -21.19 7.33
N LEU A 293 -70.35 -20.75 8.60
CA LEU A 293 -70.18 -21.50 9.87
C LEU A 293 -69.13 -22.65 10.08
N VAL A 294 -68.54 -22.60 11.30
CA VAL A 294 -68.10 -23.71 12.21
C VAL A 294 -66.60 -24.10 12.33
N GLU A 295 -66.25 -24.33 13.61
CA GLU A 295 -65.09 -24.98 14.25
C GLU A 295 -63.68 -24.33 14.36
N SER A 296 -63.28 -24.22 15.63
CA SER A 296 -61.94 -24.02 16.20
C SER A 296 -61.42 -25.40 16.71
N PRO A 297 -60.26 -25.56 17.41
CA PRO A 297 -59.32 -24.55 17.93
C PRO A 297 -57.81 -24.89 17.81
N ILE A 298 -56.98 -23.95 18.28
CA ILE A 298 -55.62 -24.13 18.85
C ILE A 298 -54.67 -25.14 18.16
N ILE A 299 -53.74 -24.63 17.34
CA ILE A 299 -52.31 -24.96 17.51
C ILE A 299 -51.54 -23.64 17.61
N SER A 300 -51.02 -23.33 18.80
CA SER A 300 -50.16 -22.17 19.02
C SER A 300 -48.74 -22.46 18.51
N SER A 301 -48.57 -22.40 17.18
CA SER A 301 -47.27 -22.47 16.54
C SER A 301 -46.37 -21.34 17.05
N LYS A 302 -45.50 -21.66 18.04
CA LYS A 302 -44.38 -20.79 18.42
C LYS A 302 -43.54 -20.60 17.16
N ASN A 303 -43.76 -19.48 16.48
CA ASN A 303 -42.89 -18.98 15.42
C ASN A 303 -41.54 -18.64 16.07
N LYS A 304 -40.72 -19.69 16.26
CA LYS A 304 -39.31 -19.61 16.59
C LYS A 304 -38.66 -18.87 15.43
N LYS A 305 -38.65 -17.53 15.51
CA LYS A 305 -38.02 -16.65 14.54
C LYS A 305 -36.62 -17.20 14.34
N ILE A 306 -36.39 -17.80 13.18
CA ILE A 306 -35.04 -18.15 12.74
C ILE A 306 -34.40 -16.78 12.51
N GLN A 307 -33.73 -16.26 13.54
CA GLN A 307 -32.83 -15.14 13.40
C GLN A 307 -31.81 -15.59 12.36
N GLN A 308 -32.00 -15.11 11.13
CA GLN A 308 -31.04 -15.27 10.07
C GLN A 308 -29.75 -14.65 10.61
N GLN A 309 -28.75 -15.49 10.92
CA GLN A 309 -27.48 -15.01 11.42
C GLN A 309 -26.99 -13.93 10.44
N PRO A 310 -26.62 -12.73 10.94
CA PRO A 310 -26.36 -11.58 10.08
C PRO A 310 -25.29 -11.96 9.07
N THR A 311 -25.65 -11.94 7.78
CA THR A 311 -24.88 -12.52 6.67
C THR A 311 -23.40 -12.22 6.83
N GLN A 312 -22.63 -13.26 7.20
CA GLN A 312 -21.31 -13.06 7.79
C GLN A 312 -20.40 -12.43 6.73
N HIS A 313 -20.09 -11.16 6.94
CA HIS A 313 -19.54 -10.31 5.89
C HIS A 313 -18.09 -10.72 5.63
N ASP A 314 -17.75 -11.08 4.38
CA ASP A 314 -16.42 -11.59 4.03
C ASP A 314 -15.29 -10.68 4.55
N GLU A 315 -14.65 -11.05 5.66
CA GLU A 315 -13.56 -10.28 6.26
C GLU A 315 -12.29 -10.39 5.40
N THR A 316 -12.22 -9.60 4.33
CA THR A 316 -10.99 -9.52 3.54
C THR A 316 -9.88 -8.81 4.34
N PRO A 317 -8.65 -9.35 4.38
CA PRO A 317 -7.53 -8.66 5.01
C PRO A 317 -7.24 -7.34 4.28
N ASN A 318 -7.43 -6.23 4.99
CA ASN A 318 -7.14 -4.86 4.57
C ASN A 318 -6.10 -4.25 5.52
N LEU A 319 -5.51 -3.09 5.19
CA LEU A 319 -4.44 -2.49 6.00
C LEU A 319 -4.88 -2.23 7.45
N HIS A 320 -6.12 -1.78 7.65
CA HIS A 320 -6.71 -1.52 8.97
C HIS A 320 -6.83 -2.80 9.83
N ASN A 321 -7.35 -3.90 9.25
CA ASN A 321 -7.47 -5.20 9.92
C ASN A 321 -6.09 -5.76 10.29
N ILE A 322 -5.10 -5.64 9.39
CA ILE A 322 -3.71 -6.07 9.61
C ILE A 322 -3.07 -5.27 10.75
N GLY A 323 -3.23 -3.94 10.74
CA GLY A 323 -2.79 -3.06 11.82
C GLY A 323 -3.39 -3.46 13.18
N SER A 324 -4.69 -3.71 13.22
CA SER A 324 -5.40 -4.05 14.47
C SER A 324 -5.04 -5.42 15.05
N LYS A 325 -4.64 -6.38 14.21
CA LYS A 325 -4.23 -7.74 14.64
C LYS A 325 -2.76 -7.79 15.06
N PHE A 326 -1.84 -7.11 14.38
CA PHE A 326 -0.39 -7.27 14.62
C PHE A 326 0.30 -6.11 15.35
N MET A 327 -0.40 -5.05 15.76
CA MET A 327 0.21 -3.90 16.45
C MET A 327 -0.48 -3.56 17.76
N GLY A 328 0.29 -3.18 18.77
CA GLY A 328 -0.24 -2.67 20.05
C GLY A 328 -0.98 -1.34 19.88
N LYS A 329 -1.87 -1.00 20.82
CA LYS A 329 -2.85 0.12 20.73
C LYS A 329 -2.26 1.45 20.23
N PHE A 330 -1.12 1.88 20.77
CA PHE A 330 -0.43 3.10 20.32
C PHE A 330 0.20 2.94 18.93
N SER A 331 0.88 1.81 18.69
CA SER A 331 1.60 1.58 17.44
C SER A 331 0.66 1.44 16.24
N TYR A 332 -0.50 0.83 16.45
CA TYR A 332 -1.62 0.80 15.52
C TYR A 332 -2.11 2.21 15.15
N PHE A 333 -2.25 3.13 16.12
CA PHE A 333 -2.66 4.51 15.84
C PHE A 333 -1.65 5.25 14.96
N VAL A 334 -0.34 5.12 15.25
CA VAL A 334 0.72 5.72 14.44
C VAL A 334 0.73 5.14 13.02
N PHE A 335 0.61 3.83 12.88
CA PHE A 335 0.50 3.17 11.57
C PHE A 335 -0.72 3.65 10.78
N MET A 336 -1.92 3.69 11.38
CA MET A 336 -3.12 4.14 10.68
C MET A 336 -3.05 5.63 10.31
N PHE A 337 -2.41 6.47 11.13
CA PHE A 337 -2.12 7.85 10.76
C PHE A 337 -1.21 7.91 9.53
N SER A 338 -0.10 7.17 9.49
CA SER A 338 0.79 7.09 8.32
C SER A 338 0.08 6.55 7.07
N VAL A 339 -0.82 5.57 7.20
CA VAL A 339 -1.62 5.02 6.08
C VAL A 339 -2.59 6.05 5.51
N LEU A 340 -3.36 6.73 6.38
CA LEU A 340 -4.29 7.79 5.94
C LEU A 340 -3.54 8.96 5.31
N LEU A 341 -2.42 9.36 5.90
CA LEU A 341 -1.57 10.46 5.43
C LEU A 341 -0.93 10.12 4.06
N HIS A 342 -0.43 8.90 3.86
CA HIS A 342 0.02 8.41 2.55
C HIS A 342 -1.09 8.46 1.50
N PHE A 343 -2.23 7.83 1.76
CA PHE A 343 -3.33 7.74 0.78
C PHE A 343 -3.88 9.12 0.39
N CYS A 344 -4.20 9.98 1.36
CA CYS A 344 -4.70 11.33 1.07
C CYS A 344 -3.68 12.13 0.26
N SER A 345 -2.40 12.07 0.65
CA SER A 345 -1.32 12.81 0.00
C SER A 345 -1.10 12.38 -1.46
N VAL A 346 -1.07 11.07 -1.74
CA VAL A 346 -0.94 10.56 -3.12
C VAL A 346 -2.17 10.92 -3.96
N LEU A 347 -3.38 10.83 -3.40
CA LEU A 347 -4.61 11.14 -4.14
C LEU A 347 -4.76 12.63 -4.46
N ILE A 348 -4.41 13.53 -3.54
CA ILE A 348 -4.40 14.98 -3.82
C ILE A 348 -3.32 15.28 -4.87
N GLY A 349 -2.13 14.67 -4.77
CA GLY A 349 -1.06 14.79 -5.78
C GLY A 349 -1.51 14.37 -7.19
N TYR A 350 -2.14 13.21 -7.32
CA TYR A 350 -2.73 12.76 -8.59
C TYR A 350 -3.91 13.64 -9.05
N GLY A 351 -4.72 14.18 -8.14
CA GLY A 351 -5.79 15.11 -8.49
C GLY A 351 -5.26 16.40 -9.13
N LEU A 352 -4.19 16.97 -8.59
CA LEU A 352 -3.54 18.18 -9.12
C LEU A 352 -2.78 17.91 -10.43
N ALA A 353 -1.92 16.90 -10.47
CA ALA A 353 -1.20 16.51 -11.68
C ALA A 353 -2.15 16.09 -12.82
N GLY A 354 -3.25 15.41 -12.47
CA GLY A 354 -4.30 15.04 -13.43
C GLY A 354 -4.97 16.28 -14.02
N THR A 355 -5.31 17.25 -13.17
CA THR A 355 -5.86 18.54 -13.60
C THR A 355 -4.92 19.27 -14.56
N GLU A 356 -3.63 19.32 -14.26
CA GLU A 356 -2.58 19.92 -15.09
C GLU A 356 -2.45 19.27 -16.47
N SER A 357 -2.38 17.93 -16.51
CA SER A 357 -2.34 17.19 -17.79
C SER A 357 -3.64 17.34 -18.59
N TYR A 358 -4.80 17.37 -17.92
CA TYR A 358 -6.09 17.63 -18.58
C TYR A 358 -6.21 19.06 -19.14
N SER A 359 -5.73 20.10 -18.45
CA SER A 359 -5.70 21.45 -19.01
C SER A 359 -4.79 21.54 -20.25
N LEU A 360 -3.61 20.89 -20.20
CA LEU A 360 -2.71 20.80 -21.36
C LEU A 360 -3.32 20.00 -22.52
N LEU A 361 -4.13 18.97 -22.22
CA LEU A 361 -4.73 18.10 -23.24
C LEU A 361 -5.90 18.80 -23.95
N LEU A 362 -6.68 19.57 -23.20
CA LEU A 362 -7.80 20.37 -23.70
C LEU A 362 -7.38 21.75 -24.23
N LYS A 363 -6.10 22.12 -24.13
CA LYS A 363 -5.55 23.46 -24.46
C LYS A 363 -6.27 24.59 -23.71
N ILE A 364 -6.55 24.38 -22.43
CA ILE A 364 -7.18 25.35 -21.54
C ILE A 364 -6.09 26.17 -20.84
N ASP A 365 -6.26 27.49 -20.81
CA ASP A 365 -5.30 28.44 -20.22
C ASP A 365 -4.99 28.13 -18.73
N GLU A 366 -3.76 28.41 -18.30
CA GLU A 366 -3.31 28.22 -16.91
C GLU A 366 -4.16 29.00 -15.88
N SER A 367 -4.78 30.11 -16.30
CA SER A 367 -5.74 30.88 -15.52
C SER A 367 -7.00 30.07 -15.16
N THR A 368 -7.45 29.22 -16.09
CA THR A 368 -8.68 28.44 -15.99
C THR A 368 -8.46 27.02 -15.43
N GLN A 369 -7.22 26.52 -15.44
CA GLN A 369 -6.81 25.23 -14.85
C GLN A 369 -7.39 25.00 -13.43
N ARG A 370 -7.47 26.04 -12.59
CA ARG A 370 -7.99 25.93 -11.22
C ARG A 370 -9.45 25.44 -11.16
N TYR A 371 -10.27 25.75 -12.16
CA TYR A 371 -11.67 25.34 -12.21
C TYR A 371 -11.84 23.86 -12.60
N LEU A 372 -10.82 23.22 -13.19
CA LEU A 372 -10.84 21.79 -13.50
C LEU A 372 -10.58 20.88 -12.28
N ILE A 373 -9.97 21.41 -11.20
CA ILE A 373 -9.65 20.64 -9.97
C ILE A 373 -10.89 19.95 -9.41
N LEU A 374 -12.00 20.69 -9.29
CA LEU A 374 -13.25 20.20 -8.74
C LEU A 374 -13.89 19.08 -9.58
N PRO A 375 -14.22 19.27 -10.87
CA PRO A 375 -14.84 18.21 -11.67
C PRO A 375 -13.94 16.98 -11.81
N VAL A 376 -12.62 17.14 -11.99
CA VAL A 376 -11.69 15.99 -12.09
C VAL A 376 -11.72 15.16 -10.81
N ILE A 377 -11.52 15.77 -9.64
CA ILE A 377 -11.49 15.03 -8.37
C ILE A 377 -12.86 14.44 -8.02
N VAL A 378 -13.96 15.17 -8.24
CA VAL A 378 -15.32 14.68 -7.96
C VAL A 378 -15.72 13.51 -8.86
N ILE A 379 -15.42 13.57 -10.16
CA ILE A 379 -15.71 12.47 -11.09
C ILE A 379 -14.91 11.22 -10.71
N LEU A 380 -13.60 11.36 -10.45
CA LEU A 380 -12.75 10.21 -10.09
C LEU A 380 -13.12 9.62 -8.73
N ALA A 381 -13.46 10.44 -7.73
CA ALA A 381 -13.95 9.97 -6.43
C ALA A 381 -15.30 9.24 -6.57
N GLY A 382 -16.24 9.77 -7.35
CA GLY A 382 -17.51 9.10 -7.66
C GLY A 382 -17.32 7.75 -8.34
N ILE A 383 -16.40 7.68 -9.31
CA ILE A 383 -16.01 6.44 -9.99
C ILE A 383 -15.47 5.40 -8.99
N ILE A 384 -14.61 5.80 -8.04
CA ILE A 384 -14.11 4.88 -6.99
C ILE A 384 -15.24 4.41 -6.07
N ILE A 385 -16.04 5.34 -5.55
CA ILE A 385 -17.09 5.08 -4.56
C ILE A 385 -18.14 4.11 -5.12
N PHE A 386 -18.77 4.46 -6.23
CA PHE A 386 -19.86 3.68 -6.82
C PHE A 386 -19.36 2.54 -7.71
N GLY A 387 -18.24 2.73 -8.40
CA GLY A 387 -17.73 1.79 -9.39
C GLY A 387 -16.83 0.67 -8.84
N SER A 388 -16.38 0.73 -7.58
CA SER A 388 -15.36 -0.17 -7.00
C SER A 388 -15.49 -1.67 -7.32
N LYS A 389 -16.71 -2.22 -7.40
CA LYS A 389 -16.94 -3.63 -7.79
C LYS A 389 -16.59 -3.88 -9.28
N THR A 390 -17.15 -3.09 -10.19
CA THR A 390 -16.93 -3.19 -11.64
C THR A 390 -15.49 -2.79 -12.02
N LEU A 391 -14.94 -1.81 -11.31
CA LEU A 391 -13.61 -1.25 -11.56
C LEU A 391 -12.50 -2.29 -11.52
N GLN A 392 -12.60 -3.38 -10.77
CA GLN A 392 -11.52 -4.37 -10.67
C GLN A 392 -11.11 -4.93 -12.05
N HIS A 393 -12.09 -5.20 -12.92
CA HIS A 393 -11.84 -5.66 -14.29
C HIS A 393 -11.33 -4.53 -15.19
N VAL A 394 -11.92 -3.33 -15.06
CA VAL A 394 -11.53 -2.13 -15.84
C VAL A 394 -10.08 -1.73 -15.54
N ILE A 395 -9.69 -1.67 -14.27
CA ILE A 395 -8.32 -1.35 -13.83
C ILE A 395 -7.32 -2.33 -14.44
N THR A 396 -7.65 -3.63 -14.52
CA THR A 396 -6.77 -4.63 -15.15
C THR A 396 -6.48 -4.27 -16.62
N PHE A 397 -7.54 -4.04 -17.41
CA PHE A 397 -7.42 -3.71 -18.83
C PHE A 397 -6.77 -2.34 -19.08
N CYS A 398 -7.23 -1.31 -18.38
CA CYS A 398 -6.66 0.03 -18.49
C CYS A 398 -5.18 0.07 -18.07
N THR A 399 -4.78 -0.72 -17.07
CA THR A 399 -3.37 -0.77 -16.65
C THR A 399 -2.49 -1.54 -17.65
N PHE A 400 -2.98 -2.61 -18.26
CA PHE A 400 -2.30 -3.24 -19.39
C PHE A 400 -2.08 -2.23 -20.53
N GLY A 401 -3.12 -1.48 -20.91
CA GLY A 401 -3.04 -0.40 -21.88
C GLY A 401 -2.01 0.68 -21.50
N LYS A 402 -2.03 1.16 -20.24
CA LYS A 402 -1.05 2.09 -19.66
C LYS A 402 0.38 1.55 -19.76
N GLY A 403 0.61 0.28 -19.42
CA GLY A 403 1.92 -0.35 -19.49
C GLY A 403 2.45 -0.44 -20.92
N LEU A 404 1.60 -0.83 -21.87
CA LEU A 404 1.95 -0.88 -23.30
C LEU A 404 2.27 0.51 -23.87
N LEU A 405 1.40 1.50 -23.58
CA LEU A 405 1.54 2.87 -24.06
C LEU A 405 2.82 3.53 -23.48
N LEU A 406 3.17 3.22 -22.23
CA LEU A 406 4.46 3.64 -21.66
C LEU A 406 5.65 3.11 -22.45
N VAL A 407 5.70 1.81 -22.77
CA VAL A 407 6.84 1.23 -23.51
C VAL A 407 7.00 1.91 -24.87
N VAL A 408 5.90 2.21 -25.54
CA VAL A 408 5.89 3.00 -26.78
C VAL A 408 6.43 4.41 -26.55
N ILE A 409 6.03 5.10 -25.48
CA ILE A 409 6.53 6.44 -25.16
C ILE A 409 8.02 6.44 -24.81
N VAL A 410 8.50 5.51 -23.98
CA VAL A 410 9.91 5.39 -23.62
C VAL A 410 10.77 5.12 -24.85
N PHE A 411 10.27 4.31 -25.80
CA PHE A 411 10.95 4.12 -27.08
C PHE A 411 11.00 5.41 -27.92
N ILE A 412 9.89 6.15 -28.03
CA ILE A 412 9.84 7.39 -28.80
C ILE A 412 10.70 8.50 -28.15
N THR A 413 10.68 8.65 -26.82
CA THR A 413 11.56 9.61 -26.14
C THR A 413 13.03 9.18 -26.20
N GLY A 414 13.34 7.89 -26.33
CA GLY A 414 14.69 7.43 -26.66
C GLY A 414 15.18 7.95 -28.02
N ILE A 415 14.32 7.92 -29.05
CA ILE A 415 14.64 8.49 -30.37
C ILE A 415 14.85 10.00 -30.29
N VAL A 416 13.98 10.73 -29.58
CA VAL A 416 14.13 12.18 -29.39
C VAL A 416 15.39 12.50 -28.58
N SER A 417 15.69 11.75 -27.52
CA SER A 417 16.90 11.88 -26.71
C SER A 417 18.17 11.81 -27.55
N ASN A 418 18.25 10.89 -28.52
CA ASN A 418 19.40 10.72 -29.42
C ASN A 418 19.52 11.86 -30.46
N HIS A 419 18.56 12.79 -30.52
CA HIS A 419 18.62 13.98 -31.36
C HIS A 419 18.87 15.28 -30.58
N VAL A 420 18.75 15.28 -29.25
CA VAL A 420 18.95 16.48 -28.41
C VAL A 420 20.29 16.46 -27.68
N ASP A 421 20.65 15.32 -27.08
CA ASP A 421 21.95 15.04 -26.46
C ASP A 421 22.49 16.14 -25.50
N ASN A 422 21.66 16.59 -24.53
CA ASN A 422 22.12 17.50 -23.48
C ASN A 422 23.06 16.80 -22.47
N ASP A 423 24.12 17.49 -22.04
CA ASP A 423 25.03 17.05 -20.97
C ASP A 423 24.30 16.84 -19.61
N ILE A 424 24.46 15.66 -19.02
CA ILE A 424 23.97 15.37 -17.66
C ILE A 424 25.02 15.75 -16.61
N SER A 425 24.75 16.82 -15.86
CA SER A 425 25.48 17.14 -14.63
C SER A 425 25.07 16.20 -13.48
N ASN A 426 26.04 15.79 -12.65
CA ASN A 426 25.85 14.84 -11.56
C ASN A 426 26.45 15.39 -10.25
N ASP A 427 25.66 15.51 -9.20
CA ASP A 427 26.11 15.97 -7.88
C ASP A 427 25.57 15.08 -6.74
N PHE A 428 26.51 14.42 -6.06
CA PHE A 428 26.22 13.54 -4.93
C PHE A 428 25.79 14.30 -3.67
N THR A 429 26.02 15.61 -3.55
CA THR A 429 25.53 16.43 -2.43
C THR A 429 24.00 16.39 -2.31
N TYR A 430 23.28 16.16 -3.41
CA TYR A 430 21.82 16.03 -3.43
C TYR A 430 21.29 14.58 -3.41
N ILE A 431 22.14 13.58 -3.08
CA ILE A 431 21.73 12.16 -3.03
C ILE A 431 20.61 11.91 -2.01
N GLY A 432 20.57 12.63 -0.88
CA GLY A 432 19.50 12.49 0.13
C GLY A 432 18.11 12.82 -0.42
N LYS A 433 17.99 13.86 -1.26
CA LYS A 433 16.73 14.19 -1.95
C LYS A 433 16.36 13.12 -2.98
N SER A 434 17.36 12.54 -3.64
CA SER A 434 17.19 11.41 -4.58
C SER A 434 16.68 10.15 -3.87
N LEU A 435 17.13 9.90 -2.64
CA LEU A 435 16.68 8.79 -1.79
C LEU A 435 15.20 8.92 -1.38
N LEU A 436 14.75 10.12 -0.95
CA LEU A 436 13.33 10.31 -0.59
C LEU A 436 12.39 10.11 -1.79
N ILE A 437 12.68 10.74 -2.93
CA ILE A 437 11.84 10.57 -4.12
C ILE A 437 11.90 9.12 -4.64
N SER A 438 12.99 8.39 -4.39
CA SER A 438 13.10 6.94 -4.68
C SER A 438 12.09 6.11 -3.89
N THR A 439 11.88 6.38 -2.59
CA THR A 439 10.92 5.61 -1.79
C THR A 439 9.48 5.94 -2.18
N ILE A 440 9.16 7.20 -2.48
CA ILE A 440 7.86 7.59 -3.07
C ILE A 440 7.62 6.87 -4.41
N ALA A 441 8.64 6.80 -5.27
CA ALA A 441 8.58 6.22 -6.61
C ALA A 441 8.59 4.67 -6.66
N LEU A 442 8.74 4.00 -5.52
CA LEU A 442 8.72 2.53 -5.41
C LEU A 442 7.67 2.02 -4.38
N GLY A 443 7.24 2.86 -3.43
CA GLY A 443 6.44 2.45 -2.28
C GLY A 443 4.99 2.01 -2.55
N GLY A 444 4.39 2.42 -3.68
CA GLY A 444 2.94 2.28 -3.95
C GLY A 444 2.37 0.85 -3.93
N ALA A 445 3.22 -0.16 -4.08
CA ALA A 445 2.82 -1.58 -4.05
C ALA A 445 2.15 -1.98 -2.72
N SER A 446 2.67 -1.49 -1.58
CA SER A 446 2.21 -1.91 -0.25
C SER A 446 0.76 -1.51 0.05
N SER A 447 0.31 -0.38 -0.49
CA SER A 447 -1.05 0.15 -0.36
C SER A 447 -2.10 -0.53 -1.25
N THR A 448 -1.69 -1.35 -2.23
CA THR A 448 -2.61 -1.99 -3.19
C THR A 448 -2.61 -3.53 -3.11
N LEU A 449 -1.52 -4.14 -2.64
CA LEU A 449 -1.41 -5.59 -2.47
C LEU A 449 -2.56 -6.25 -1.66
N PRO A 450 -3.05 -5.67 -0.52
CA PRO A 450 -4.14 -6.28 0.26
C PRO A 450 -5.49 -6.38 -0.48
N VAL A 451 -5.70 -5.57 -1.52
CA VAL A 451 -6.95 -5.61 -2.33
C VAL A 451 -6.98 -6.85 -3.24
N VAL A 452 -5.81 -7.38 -3.61
CA VAL A 452 -5.68 -8.49 -4.58
C VAL A 452 -5.36 -9.82 -3.90
N PHE A 453 -4.61 -9.80 -2.80
CA PHE A 453 -4.23 -11.00 -2.05
C PHE A 453 -5.39 -11.98 -1.75
N PRO A 454 -6.61 -11.56 -1.35
CA PRO A 454 -7.72 -12.48 -1.04
C PRO A 454 -8.27 -13.26 -2.25
N LYS A 455 -7.80 -12.96 -3.46
CA LYS A 455 -8.22 -13.59 -4.72
C LYS A 455 -7.24 -14.69 -5.19
N ILE A 456 -6.12 -14.83 -4.50
CA ILE A 456 -5.07 -15.82 -4.76
C ILE A 456 -5.42 -17.08 -3.98
N ALA A 457 -5.30 -18.26 -4.60
CA ALA A 457 -5.56 -19.50 -3.89
C ALA A 457 -4.50 -19.71 -2.78
N PHE A 458 -4.92 -20.13 -1.59
CA PHE A 458 -4.09 -20.18 -0.39
C PHE A 458 -3.17 -21.43 -0.34
N ASN A 459 -2.54 -21.74 -1.47
CA ASN A 459 -1.76 -22.95 -1.70
C ASN A 459 -0.29 -22.58 -1.95
N ARG A 460 0.67 -23.37 -1.42
CA ARG A 460 2.11 -23.01 -1.39
C ARG A 460 2.67 -22.58 -2.75
N ARG A 461 2.33 -23.33 -3.80
CA ARG A 461 2.76 -23.04 -5.20
C ARG A 461 2.19 -21.72 -5.72
N GLU A 462 1.00 -21.33 -5.27
CA GLU A 462 0.29 -20.13 -5.72
C GLU A 462 0.76 -18.87 -4.97
N ILE A 463 1.05 -18.99 -3.67
CA ILE A 463 1.72 -17.92 -2.92
C ILE A 463 3.15 -17.69 -3.42
N ILE A 464 3.91 -18.74 -3.75
CA ILE A 464 5.24 -18.58 -4.37
C ILE A 464 5.15 -17.83 -5.71
N LYS A 465 4.12 -18.08 -6.53
CA LYS A 465 3.84 -17.26 -7.73
C LYS A 465 3.54 -15.80 -7.37
N CYS A 466 2.77 -15.54 -6.31
CA CYS A 466 2.50 -14.17 -5.83
C CYS A 466 3.81 -13.40 -5.54
N TYR A 467 4.76 -14.01 -4.82
CA TYR A 467 6.08 -13.44 -4.58
C TYR A 467 6.83 -13.07 -5.87
N TYR A 468 6.93 -14.02 -6.82
CA TYR A 468 7.62 -13.77 -8.10
C TYR A 468 6.91 -12.74 -8.98
N VAL A 469 5.58 -12.77 -9.06
CA VAL A 469 4.78 -11.86 -9.89
C VAL A 469 4.87 -10.43 -9.36
N ALA A 470 4.74 -10.23 -8.04
CA ALA A 470 4.89 -8.91 -7.44
C ALA A 470 6.33 -8.38 -7.57
N GLY A 471 7.34 -9.24 -7.38
CA GLY A 471 8.75 -8.90 -7.58
C GLY A 471 9.08 -8.50 -9.03
N ALA A 472 8.58 -9.25 -10.01
CA ALA A 472 8.75 -8.95 -11.43
C ALA A 472 8.05 -7.64 -11.85
N ALA A 473 6.87 -7.35 -11.29
CA ALA A 473 6.19 -6.07 -11.51
C ALA A 473 7.02 -4.90 -10.98
N LEU A 474 7.53 -5.00 -9.74
CA LEU A 474 8.37 -3.96 -9.13
C LEU A 474 9.69 -3.77 -9.92
N PHE A 475 10.32 -4.85 -10.37
CA PHE A 475 11.54 -4.80 -11.19
C PHE A 475 11.27 -4.13 -12.57
N THR A 476 10.12 -4.42 -13.18
CA THR A 476 9.72 -3.80 -14.45
C THR A 476 9.55 -2.29 -14.31
N VAL A 477 8.93 -1.81 -13.23
CA VAL A 477 8.82 -0.36 -12.96
C VAL A 477 10.18 0.26 -12.65
N TYR A 478 11.04 -0.43 -11.89
CA TYR A 478 12.40 0.02 -11.61
C TYR A 478 13.22 0.26 -12.91
N VAL A 479 13.22 -0.70 -13.83
CA VAL A 479 13.92 -0.56 -15.13
C VAL A 479 13.32 0.57 -15.96
N LEU A 480 11.98 0.62 -16.09
CA LEU A 480 11.32 1.64 -16.92
C LEU A 480 11.52 3.07 -16.39
N ASN A 481 11.53 3.26 -15.07
CA ASN A 481 11.79 4.57 -14.46
C ASN A 481 13.25 5.02 -14.64
N ILE A 482 14.23 4.11 -14.60
CA ILE A 482 15.63 4.46 -14.91
C ILE A 482 15.76 4.93 -16.36
N ILE A 483 15.22 4.18 -17.32
CA ILE A 483 15.30 4.52 -18.74
C ILE A 483 14.55 5.84 -19.03
N TRP A 484 13.38 6.04 -18.42
CA TRP A 484 12.60 7.28 -18.51
C TRP A 484 13.39 8.50 -17.99
N CYS A 485 14.00 8.39 -16.80
CA CYS A 485 14.81 9.47 -16.24
C CYS A 485 16.06 9.77 -17.09
N TYR A 486 16.70 8.76 -17.68
CA TYR A 486 17.83 8.95 -18.58
C TYR A 486 17.45 9.76 -19.83
N PHE A 487 16.44 9.30 -20.58
CA PHE A 487 16.01 10.00 -21.79
C PHE A 487 15.45 11.41 -21.51
N LEU A 488 14.78 11.62 -20.37
CA LEU A 488 14.25 12.95 -20.04
C LEU A 488 15.36 13.95 -19.70
N LEU A 489 16.41 13.53 -18.97
CA LEU A 489 17.59 14.36 -18.68
C LEU A 489 18.36 14.75 -19.95
N ASN A 490 18.46 13.86 -20.93
CA ASN A 490 19.06 14.15 -22.23
C ASN A 490 18.23 15.13 -23.09
N ILE A 491 16.91 15.24 -22.86
CA ILE A 491 16.02 16.14 -23.64
C ILE A 491 15.80 17.49 -22.96
N VAL A 492 15.71 17.53 -21.63
CA VAL A 492 15.36 18.73 -20.86
C VAL A 492 16.53 19.18 -19.99
N PRO A 493 17.07 20.40 -20.16
CA PRO A 493 18.20 20.85 -19.36
C PRO A 493 17.86 20.90 -17.88
N GLN A 494 18.80 20.46 -17.03
CA GLN A 494 18.61 20.40 -15.58
C GLN A 494 18.47 21.81 -14.97
N LEU A 495 19.36 22.71 -15.35
CA LEU A 495 19.46 24.08 -14.85
C LEU A 495 19.03 25.09 -15.94
N PRO A 496 18.63 26.32 -15.58
CA PRO A 496 18.40 27.38 -16.55
C PRO A 496 19.71 27.80 -17.25
N ASP A 497 19.69 27.92 -18.58
CA ASP A 497 20.81 28.44 -19.37
C ASP A 497 20.94 29.96 -19.14
N PRO A 498 22.11 30.49 -18.72
CA PRO A 498 22.33 31.92 -18.53
C PRO A 498 22.32 32.72 -19.86
N THR A 499 22.56 32.07 -20.99
CA THR A 499 22.51 32.68 -22.33
C THR A 499 21.09 32.70 -22.90
N ASN A 500 20.28 31.69 -22.55
CA ASN A 500 18.86 31.60 -22.92
C ASN A 500 17.97 31.29 -21.71
N PRO A 501 17.70 32.29 -20.84
CA PRO A 501 16.85 32.12 -19.67
C PRO A 501 15.36 31.85 -19.99
N SER A 502 14.97 31.91 -21.27
CA SER A 502 13.62 31.51 -21.72
C SER A 502 13.48 29.99 -21.93
N MET A 503 14.58 29.24 -21.97
CA MET A 503 14.53 27.80 -22.17
C MET A 503 13.92 27.09 -20.95
N PRO A 504 12.93 26.19 -21.13
CA PRO A 504 12.37 25.42 -20.02
C PRO A 504 13.39 24.45 -19.44
N SER A 505 13.57 24.49 -18.12
CA SER A 505 14.50 23.60 -17.39
C SER A 505 13.80 22.87 -16.24
N LEU A 506 14.39 21.76 -15.81
CA LEU A 506 13.85 20.95 -14.70
C LEU A 506 13.84 21.73 -13.38
N GLU A 507 14.83 22.58 -13.11
CA GLU A 507 14.82 23.41 -11.90
C GLU A 507 13.71 24.47 -11.92
N ASN A 508 13.35 25.00 -13.10
CA ASN A 508 12.23 25.95 -13.22
C ASN A 508 10.88 25.24 -13.02
N ALA A 509 10.69 24.05 -13.57
CA ALA A 509 9.54 23.20 -13.26
C ALA A 509 9.44 22.87 -11.76
N ALA A 510 10.57 22.54 -11.11
CA ALA A 510 10.66 22.27 -9.68
C ALA A 510 10.27 23.46 -8.80
N LYS A 511 10.60 24.69 -9.21
CA LYS A 511 10.21 25.94 -8.53
C LYS A 511 8.72 26.26 -8.71
N ASN A 512 8.15 25.93 -9.87
CA ASN A 512 6.73 26.18 -10.18
C ASN A 512 5.78 25.12 -9.60
N GLY A 513 6.29 23.91 -9.32
CA GLY A 513 5.49 22.74 -8.94
C GLY A 513 4.88 22.01 -10.14
N GLU A 514 5.46 22.17 -11.33
CA GLU A 514 5.04 21.50 -12.57
C GLU A 514 5.51 20.04 -12.61
N ILE A 515 4.71 19.13 -13.18
CA ILE A 515 5.15 17.74 -13.42
C ILE A 515 6.25 17.64 -14.49
N ALA A 516 7.08 16.59 -14.41
CA ALA A 516 8.25 16.38 -15.29
C ALA A 516 7.99 16.50 -16.80
N THR A 517 6.77 16.20 -17.24
CA THR A 517 6.41 16.29 -18.64
C THR A 517 6.13 17.71 -19.10
N VAL A 518 5.75 18.68 -18.25
CA VAL A 518 5.49 20.05 -18.71
C VAL A 518 6.73 20.71 -19.35
N PRO A 519 7.94 20.70 -18.75
CA PRO A 519 9.12 21.25 -19.42
C PRO A 519 9.52 20.43 -20.66
N LEU A 520 9.33 19.10 -20.65
CA LEU A 520 9.52 18.25 -21.84
C LEU A 520 8.60 18.69 -23.00
N MET A 521 7.34 18.99 -22.71
CA MET A 521 6.38 19.47 -23.70
C MET A 521 6.77 20.86 -24.23
N LYS A 522 7.18 21.77 -23.33
CA LYS A 522 7.64 23.12 -23.69
C LYS A 522 8.92 23.08 -24.53
N VAL A 523 9.89 22.19 -24.25
CA VAL A 523 11.10 22.02 -25.06
C VAL A 523 10.78 21.44 -26.45
N ILE A 524 9.96 20.37 -26.52
CA ILE A 524 9.59 19.77 -27.81
C ILE A 524 8.82 20.76 -28.69
N SER A 525 7.86 21.52 -28.14
CA SER A 525 7.04 22.44 -28.93
C SER A 525 7.80 23.67 -29.44
N LEU A 526 8.81 24.15 -28.70
CA LEU A 526 9.60 25.33 -29.07
C LEU A 526 10.78 25.00 -30.00
N TYR A 527 11.49 23.90 -29.75
CA TYR A 527 12.77 23.60 -30.42
C TYR A 527 12.69 22.44 -31.42
N TYR A 528 11.70 21.55 -31.30
CA TYR A 528 11.60 20.32 -32.10
C TYR A 528 10.18 20.08 -32.66
N PRO A 529 9.62 21.03 -33.45
CA PRO A 529 8.23 20.97 -33.93
C PRO A 529 7.91 19.71 -34.77
N GLN A 530 8.90 19.06 -35.38
CA GLN A 530 8.76 17.75 -36.03
C GLN A 530 8.27 16.63 -35.10
N PHE A 531 8.43 16.81 -33.77
CA PHE A 531 7.98 15.88 -32.73
C PHE A 531 6.74 16.38 -31.97
N LEU A 532 6.00 17.38 -32.46
CA LEU A 532 4.76 17.87 -31.83
C LEU A 532 3.70 16.76 -31.63
N TRP A 533 3.67 15.76 -32.52
CA TRP A 533 2.81 14.58 -32.37
C TRP A 533 3.22 13.69 -31.19
N VAL A 534 4.53 13.56 -30.91
CA VAL A 534 5.04 12.90 -29.70
C VAL A 534 4.51 13.62 -28.47
N ALA A 535 4.53 14.96 -28.50
CA ALA A 535 4.08 15.75 -27.37
C ALA A 535 2.59 15.53 -27.05
N MET A 536 1.75 15.40 -28.09
CA MET A 536 0.34 15.08 -27.91
C MET A 536 0.12 13.68 -27.31
N ILE A 537 0.89 12.67 -27.75
CA ILE A 537 0.83 11.30 -27.22
C ILE A 537 1.30 11.22 -25.77
N VAL A 538 2.41 11.88 -25.43
CA VAL A 538 2.94 11.93 -24.05
C VAL A 538 1.94 12.56 -23.08
N ASN A 539 1.28 13.66 -23.46
CA ASN A 539 0.31 14.28 -22.57
C ASN A 539 -1.00 13.47 -22.45
N LEU A 540 -1.48 12.87 -23.55
CA LEU A 540 -2.62 11.92 -23.51
C LEU A 540 -2.31 10.75 -22.56
N PHE A 541 -1.10 10.21 -22.63
CA PHE A 541 -0.63 9.18 -21.70
C PHE A 541 -0.59 9.67 -20.26
N CYS A 542 -0.06 10.87 -19.97
CA CYS A 542 -0.06 11.42 -18.61
C CYS A 542 -1.49 11.48 -18.04
N SER A 543 -2.45 12.05 -18.78
CA SER A 543 -3.85 12.15 -18.35
C SER A 543 -4.47 10.79 -18.03
N LEU A 544 -4.30 9.79 -18.92
CA LEU A 544 -4.78 8.42 -18.70
C LEU A 544 -4.04 7.72 -17.56
N SER A 545 -2.71 7.86 -17.51
CA SER A 545 -1.81 7.22 -16.55
C SER A 545 -2.11 7.69 -15.12
N ILE A 546 -2.31 9.00 -14.93
CA ILE A 546 -2.68 9.59 -13.64
C ILE A 546 -4.08 9.12 -13.24
N THR A 547 -5.04 9.16 -14.15
CA THR A 547 -6.43 8.71 -13.92
C THR A 547 -6.48 7.27 -13.42
N ILE A 548 -5.75 6.36 -14.07
CA ILE A 548 -5.67 4.95 -13.68
C ILE A 548 -5.00 4.78 -12.31
N SER A 549 -3.95 5.55 -12.01
CA SER A 549 -3.28 5.49 -10.70
C SER A 549 -4.12 6.10 -9.56
N PHE A 550 -4.86 7.19 -9.81
CA PHE A 550 -5.82 7.76 -8.85
C PHE A 550 -6.90 6.73 -8.51
N ILE A 551 -7.49 6.08 -9.52
CA ILE A 551 -8.50 5.04 -9.32
C ILE A 551 -7.90 3.82 -8.59
N SER A 552 -6.71 3.35 -9.00
CA SER A 552 -6.03 2.20 -8.39
C SER A 552 -5.70 2.41 -6.90
N VAL A 553 -5.05 3.53 -6.56
CA VAL A 553 -4.73 3.90 -5.17
C VAL A 553 -5.99 4.23 -4.40
N GLY A 554 -6.97 4.86 -5.03
CA GLY A 554 -8.29 5.17 -4.46
C GLY A 554 -9.10 3.93 -4.09
N CYS A 555 -8.99 2.83 -4.84
CA CYS A 555 -9.58 1.55 -4.46
C CYS A 555 -8.90 0.94 -3.21
N GLY A 556 -7.57 1.04 -3.09
CA GLY A 556 -6.85 0.65 -1.86
C GLY A 556 -7.22 1.51 -0.64
N PHE A 557 -7.41 2.81 -0.88
CA PHE A 557 -7.87 3.73 0.16
C PHE A 557 -9.30 3.39 0.61
N LYS A 558 -10.22 3.22 -0.34
CA LYS A 558 -11.60 2.79 -0.08
C LYS A 558 -11.63 1.48 0.73
N HIS A 559 -10.87 0.47 0.33
CA HIS A 559 -10.78 -0.82 1.04
C HIS A 559 -10.27 -0.68 2.49
N THR A 560 -9.43 0.33 2.75
CA THR A 560 -8.99 0.69 4.11
C THR A 560 -10.10 1.41 4.90
N LEU A 561 -10.86 2.32 4.27
CA LEU A 561 -12.03 2.98 4.87
C LEU A 561 -13.19 2.00 5.15
N ASP A 562 -13.35 0.96 4.32
CA ASP A 562 -14.30 -0.14 4.54
C ASP A 562 -13.94 -0.90 5.85
N GLY A 563 -12.65 -1.12 6.13
CA GLY A 563 -12.16 -1.69 7.39
C GLY A 563 -12.46 -0.83 8.62
N PHE A 564 -12.27 0.50 8.51
CA PHE A 564 -12.70 1.45 9.54
C PHE A 564 -14.21 1.39 9.79
N SER A 565 -15.02 1.35 8.73
CA SER A 565 -16.48 1.28 8.83
C SER A 565 -16.96 0.02 9.53
N ASN A 566 -16.46 -1.15 9.11
CA ASN A 566 -16.80 -2.43 9.74
C ASN A 566 -16.39 -2.45 11.22
N THR A 567 -15.21 -1.93 11.56
CA THR A 567 -14.76 -1.85 12.96
C THR A 567 -15.61 -0.89 13.81
N TRP A 568 -16.09 0.21 13.23
CA TRP A 568 -17.03 1.11 13.92
C TRP A 568 -18.40 0.46 14.09
N ARG A 569 -18.94 -0.22 13.06
CA ARG A 569 -20.22 -0.94 13.14
C ARG A 569 -20.17 -2.03 14.21
N SER A 570 -19.13 -2.87 14.23
CA SER A 570 -18.96 -3.92 15.24
C SER A 570 -18.91 -3.37 16.67
N LYS A 571 -18.23 -2.22 16.87
CA LYS A 571 -18.17 -1.53 18.18
C LYS A 571 -19.47 -0.82 18.58
N SER A 572 -20.32 -0.45 17.62
CA SER A 572 -21.67 0.05 17.91
C SER A 572 -22.51 -1.09 18.50
N LEU A 573 -22.55 -2.22 17.77
CA LEU A 573 -23.34 -3.39 18.13
C LEU A 573 -22.89 -4.02 19.46
N SER A 574 -21.58 -4.13 19.72
CA SER A 574 -21.07 -4.67 20.99
C SER A 574 -21.47 -3.86 22.21
N ASN A 575 -21.67 -2.55 22.05
CA ASN A 575 -22.04 -1.67 23.16
C ASN A 575 -23.55 -1.76 23.45
N SER A 576 -24.39 -1.85 22.42
CA SER A 576 -25.85 -2.00 22.59
C SER A 576 -26.23 -3.25 23.39
N TYR A 577 -25.51 -4.36 23.22
CA TYR A 577 -25.77 -5.59 23.99
C TYR A 577 -25.35 -5.53 25.46
N HIS A 578 -24.53 -4.55 25.88
CA HIS A 578 -24.24 -4.35 27.31
C HIS A 578 -25.32 -3.48 27.97
N ASP A 579 -25.73 -2.38 27.32
CA ASP A 579 -26.78 -1.49 27.83
C ASP A 579 -28.09 -2.25 28.16
N GLU A 580 -28.46 -3.30 27.41
CA GLU A 580 -29.69 -4.10 27.63
C GLU A 580 -29.63 -5.12 28.79
N ASN A 581 -28.45 -5.46 29.32
CA ASN A 581 -28.32 -6.50 30.38
C ASN A 581 -28.09 -5.93 31.80
N ASP A 582 -27.72 -4.66 31.91
CA ASP A 582 -27.37 -4.03 33.20
C ASP A 582 -28.58 -3.32 33.88
N GLU A 583 -29.71 -3.11 33.18
CA GLU A 583 -30.89 -2.41 33.74
C GLU A 583 -31.95 -3.33 34.41
N ASP A 584 -31.87 -4.66 34.27
CA ASP A 584 -32.94 -5.62 34.66
C ASP A 584 -32.70 -6.32 36.02
N TYR A 585 -31.77 -5.80 36.85
CA TYR A 585 -31.36 -6.41 38.13
C TYR A 585 -31.66 -5.59 39.39
N ASP A 586 -32.17 -4.36 39.28
CA ASP A 586 -32.73 -3.60 40.43
C ASP A 586 -34.16 -4.11 40.76
N VAL A 587 -34.26 -5.39 41.15
CA VAL A 587 -35.50 -5.97 41.69
C VAL A 587 -35.66 -5.55 43.15
N ASP A 588 -36.85 -5.07 43.52
CA ASP A 588 -37.17 -4.53 44.85
C ASP A 588 -37.01 -5.56 46.00
N ASP A 589 -35.81 -5.73 46.55
CA ASP A 589 -35.58 -6.38 47.85
C ASP A 589 -35.93 -5.42 49.01
N ALA A 590 -37.18 -4.97 49.01
CA ALA A 590 -37.73 -4.01 49.94
C ALA A 590 -38.28 -4.67 51.22
N GLY A 591 -37.50 -5.56 51.86
CA GLY A 591 -37.88 -6.09 53.17
C GLY A 591 -37.02 -7.20 53.78
N ASP A 592 -36.02 -6.83 54.58
CA ASP A 592 -36.17 -6.97 56.03
C ASP A 592 -35.30 -5.95 56.81
N ASP A 593 -35.78 -5.52 57.98
CA ASP A 593 -35.03 -4.68 58.92
C ASP A 593 -34.29 -5.60 59.92
N ASN A 594 -32.95 -5.55 59.99
CA ASN A 594 -32.19 -5.34 61.25
C ASN A 594 -30.65 -5.45 61.15
N HIS A 595 -29.99 -4.77 62.09
CA HIS A 595 -28.61 -4.96 62.63
C HIS A 595 -27.51 -5.58 61.73
N HIS A 596 -26.43 -4.88 61.38
CA HIS A 596 -25.45 -4.38 62.36
C HIS A 596 -24.52 -3.28 61.82
N HIS A 597 -23.97 -2.45 62.72
CA HIS A 597 -22.81 -1.59 62.42
C HIS A 597 -21.52 -2.40 62.26
N HIS A 598 -20.73 -2.15 61.21
CA HIS A 598 -19.27 -2.21 61.30
C HIS A 598 -18.58 -1.22 60.35
N HIS A 599 -17.53 -0.56 60.84
CA HIS A 599 -16.70 0.37 60.06
C HIS A 599 -15.80 -0.36 59.05
N HIS A 600 -15.95 -0.08 57.75
CA HIS A 600 -14.82 -0.15 56.80
C HIS A 600 -15.01 0.84 55.64
N GLN A 601 -14.33 1.99 55.73
CA GLN A 601 -14.09 2.90 54.60
C GLN A 601 -12.58 3.02 54.33
N ASN A 602 -12.22 3.56 53.16
CA ASN A 602 -10.86 3.90 52.73
C ASN A 602 -9.84 2.75 52.61
N ARG A 603 -9.94 1.94 51.53
CA ARG A 603 -8.76 1.19 51.02
C ARG A 603 -8.73 0.83 49.52
N ARG A 604 -9.50 1.51 48.65
CA ARG A 604 -9.53 1.21 47.18
C ARG A 604 -9.00 2.30 46.23
N ASN A 605 -8.69 3.50 46.71
CA ASN A 605 -8.28 4.63 45.85
C ASN A 605 -6.76 4.93 45.89
N GLN A 606 -5.92 3.92 46.10
CA GLN A 606 -4.47 4.13 46.32
C GLN A 606 -3.56 3.32 45.36
N ASN A 607 -3.98 2.12 44.94
CA ASN A 607 -3.19 1.24 44.08
C ASN A 607 -2.99 1.81 42.66
N ASP A 608 -4.07 2.35 42.04
CA ASP A 608 -4.07 2.98 40.71
C ASP A 608 -3.11 4.19 40.56
N GLN A 609 -2.43 4.58 41.65
CA GLN A 609 -1.53 5.73 41.69
C GLN A 609 -0.05 5.35 41.86
N GLU A 610 0.27 4.10 42.27
CA GLU A 610 1.66 3.62 42.38
C GLU A 610 2.18 3.11 41.02
N GLU A 611 1.36 2.42 40.23
CA GLU A 611 1.70 1.90 38.88
C GLU A 611 2.17 2.99 37.90
N LEU A 612 1.81 4.27 38.15
CA LEU A 612 2.19 5.41 37.32
C LEU A 612 3.48 6.13 37.78
N GLU A 613 3.97 5.90 39.00
CA GLU A 613 5.24 6.50 39.47
C GLU A 613 6.45 5.59 39.15
N ASP A 614 6.30 4.26 39.23
CA ASP A 614 7.38 3.31 38.89
C ASP A 614 7.89 3.47 37.44
N PHE A 615 6.96 3.64 36.47
CA PHE A 615 7.27 3.85 35.06
C PHE A 615 8.07 5.16 34.78
N THR A 616 8.29 6.01 35.80
CA THR A 616 9.13 7.22 35.70
C THR A 616 10.49 7.12 36.37
N ASN A 617 10.73 6.09 37.21
CA ASN A 617 12.00 5.92 37.93
C ASN A 617 13.02 5.05 37.16
N GLU A 618 12.56 4.09 36.35
CA GLU A 618 13.44 3.14 35.64
C GLU A 618 14.35 3.82 34.59
N PHE A 619 13.98 4.99 34.07
CA PHE A 619 14.68 5.65 32.96
C PHE A 619 15.94 6.48 33.34
N TYR A 620 16.42 6.40 34.58
CA TYR A 620 17.54 7.24 35.06
C TYR A 620 18.77 6.49 35.62
N HIS A 621 18.82 5.15 35.56
CA HIS A 621 19.93 4.36 36.11
C HIS A 621 20.59 3.39 35.11
N SER A 622 21.42 3.90 34.19
CA SER A 622 22.65 3.20 33.74
C SER A 622 23.48 4.01 32.73
N THR A 623 24.66 4.49 33.15
CA THR A 623 25.96 4.40 32.42
C THR A 623 27.07 5.19 33.16
N SER A 624 27.90 4.52 33.96
CA SER A 624 29.29 4.95 34.24
C SER A 624 30.08 3.83 34.94
N SER A 625 31.20 3.41 34.35
CA SER A 625 32.06 2.36 34.93
C SER A 625 33.49 2.39 34.39
N THR A 626 34.34 3.28 34.93
CA THR A 626 35.82 3.19 34.86
C THR A 626 36.43 3.83 36.11
N PRO A 627 37.62 3.40 36.60
CA PRO A 627 37.98 3.61 38.01
C PRO A 627 39.19 4.54 38.28
N SER A 628 39.36 4.81 39.59
CA SER A 628 40.62 5.03 40.33
C SER A 628 41.20 6.46 40.51
N SER A 629 41.91 6.60 41.64
CA SER A 629 42.77 7.70 42.10
C SER A 629 42.11 9.00 42.64
N PRO A 630 42.77 9.70 43.60
CA PRO A 630 42.03 10.20 44.77
C PRO A 630 42.31 11.67 45.20
N HIS A 631 41.57 12.11 46.22
CA HIS A 631 41.82 13.25 47.11
C HIS A 631 42.06 14.65 46.49
N ILE A 632 41.15 15.57 46.78
CA ILE A 632 41.46 16.86 47.44
C ILE A 632 40.21 17.37 48.18
N THR A 633 40.41 18.00 49.33
CA THR A 633 39.34 18.53 50.19
C THR A 633 39.21 20.05 50.05
N SER A 634 38.01 20.57 49.79
CA SER A 634 37.71 22.00 49.99
C SER A 634 36.22 22.26 50.25
N ASN A 635 35.91 22.80 51.44
CA ASN A 635 34.60 23.38 51.73
C ASN A 635 34.33 24.62 50.87
N SER A 636 33.10 24.82 50.40
CA SER A 636 32.46 26.14 50.41
C SER A 636 30.94 26.07 50.20
N ASN A 637 30.22 27.02 50.81
CA ASN A 637 28.78 27.15 50.72
C ASN A 637 28.32 27.72 49.37
N ILE A 638 27.16 27.28 48.87
CA ILE A 638 26.09 28.15 48.32
C ILE A 638 24.75 27.40 48.52
N ASN A 639 23.90 27.88 49.43
CA ASN A 639 22.64 27.21 49.79
C ASN A 639 21.40 28.06 49.42
N TYR A 640 21.26 28.37 48.13
CA TYR A 640 20.22 29.27 47.61
C TYR A 640 19.23 28.63 46.62
N ARG A 641 19.38 27.35 46.24
CA ARG A 641 18.63 26.75 45.12
C ARG A 641 17.26 26.13 45.49
N SER A 642 16.83 26.15 46.75
CA SER A 642 15.65 25.40 47.23
C SER A 642 14.30 26.12 47.05
N LYS A 643 14.23 27.45 47.26
CA LYS A 643 12.95 28.18 47.40
C LYS A 643 12.18 28.50 46.09
N ILE A 644 12.81 28.37 44.92
CA ILE A 644 12.14 28.59 43.62
C ILE A 644 11.39 27.31 43.16
N SER A 645 11.93 26.14 43.48
CA SER A 645 11.38 24.82 43.07
C SER A 645 9.95 24.58 43.57
N THR A 646 9.66 24.94 44.83
CA THR A 646 8.36 24.67 45.47
C THR A 646 7.21 25.45 44.86
N LYS A 647 7.39 26.75 44.59
CA LYS A 647 6.35 27.58 43.92
C LYS A 647 6.08 27.10 42.48
N PHE A 648 7.12 26.71 41.74
CA PHE A 648 6.95 26.21 40.37
C PHE A 648 6.24 24.85 40.34
N LYS A 649 6.55 23.94 41.28
CA LYS A 649 5.80 22.68 41.46
C LYS A 649 4.31 22.93 41.74
N GLY A 650 3.98 23.90 42.60
CA GLY A 650 2.59 24.26 42.89
C GLY A 650 1.82 24.74 41.66
N TYR A 651 2.39 25.68 40.89
CA TYR A 651 1.76 26.20 39.67
C TYR A 651 1.58 25.13 38.60
N LYS A 652 2.60 24.28 38.36
CA LYS A 652 2.51 23.15 37.41
C LYS A 652 1.41 22.16 37.82
N ARG A 653 1.24 21.85 39.11
CA ARG A 653 0.21 20.91 39.59
C ARG A 653 -1.21 21.44 39.38
N ASN A 654 -1.41 22.76 39.46
CA ASN A 654 -2.71 23.38 39.20
C ASN A 654 -3.06 23.42 37.70
N ILE A 655 -2.10 23.79 36.83
CA ILE A 655 -2.29 23.74 35.36
C ILE A 655 -2.57 22.31 34.89
N LEU A 656 -1.87 21.31 35.44
CA LEU A 656 -2.11 19.91 35.07
C LEU A 656 -3.52 19.46 35.46
N LYS A 657 -4.01 19.84 36.66
CA LYS A 657 -5.38 19.52 37.11
C LYS A 657 -6.46 20.17 36.25
N THR A 658 -6.31 21.44 35.86
CA THR A 658 -7.30 22.10 34.98
C THR A 658 -7.29 21.49 33.58
N SER A 659 -6.11 21.23 33.01
CA SER A 659 -5.95 20.58 31.70
C SER A 659 -6.55 19.16 31.68
N ILE A 660 -6.30 18.34 32.70
CA ILE A 660 -6.88 17.00 32.83
C ILE A 660 -8.42 17.07 32.93
N ASN A 661 -8.97 17.98 33.74
CA ASN A 661 -10.43 18.12 33.88
C ASN A 661 -11.09 18.64 32.60
N GLN A 662 -10.44 19.54 31.86
CA GLN A 662 -10.91 20.02 30.56
C GLN A 662 -10.88 18.91 29.50
N SER A 663 -9.80 18.12 29.47
CA SER A 663 -9.66 16.93 28.60
C SER A 663 -10.72 15.87 28.92
N ARG A 664 -11.00 15.60 30.20
CA ARG A 664 -12.09 14.71 30.63
C ARG A 664 -13.46 15.22 30.17
N LYS A 665 -13.79 16.50 30.40
CA LYS A 665 -15.08 17.08 29.94
C LYS A 665 -15.23 17.03 28.42
N PHE A 666 -14.17 17.33 27.67
CA PHE A 666 -14.18 17.24 26.21
C PHE A 666 -14.39 15.79 25.73
N ARG A 667 -13.73 14.81 26.35
CA ARG A 667 -13.94 13.38 26.06
C ARG A 667 -15.38 12.95 26.29
N PHE A 668 -15.98 13.26 27.44
CA PHE A 668 -17.38 12.91 27.71
C PHE A 668 -18.33 13.52 26.66
N TRP A 669 -18.27 14.85 26.45
CA TRP A 669 -19.09 15.52 25.44
C TRP A 669 -18.93 14.94 24.02
N PHE A 670 -17.70 14.56 23.65
CA PHE A 670 -17.41 13.94 22.36
C PHE A 670 -17.96 12.50 22.27
N TYR A 671 -17.88 11.72 23.34
CA TYR A 671 -18.51 10.40 23.42
C TYR A 671 -20.04 10.47 23.38
N ASP A 672 -20.67 11.42 24.08
CA ASP A 672 -22.13 11.62 24.06
C ASP A 672 -22.61 11.96 22.64
N LYS A 673 -21.88 12.84 21.93
CA LYS A 673 -22.17 13.17 20.54
C LYS A 673 -21.94 11.99 19.60
N ILE A 674 -20.92 11.15 19.83
CA ILE A 674 -20.73 9.91 19.08
C ILE A 674 -21.84 8.88 19.38
N ARG A 675 -22.30 8.71 20.63
CA ARG A 675 -23.41 7.80 20.97
C ARG A 675 -24.70 8.21 20.25
N LEU A 676 -24.99 9.51 20.19
CA LEU A 676 -26.14 10.07 19.46
C LEU A 676 -26.01 9.87 17.93
N ILE A 677 -24.82 10.10 17.36
CA ILE A 677 -24.57 9.84 15.92
C ILE A 677 -24.68 8.34 15.61
N ASN A 678 -24.15 7.47 16.48
CA ASN A 678 -24.27 6.02 16.35
C ASN A 678 -25.73 5.58 16.36
N SER A 679 -26.53 5.96 17.37
CA SER A 679 -27.93 5.55 17.47
C SER A 679 -28.79 6.10 16.33
N PHE A 680 -28.51 7.32 15.84
CA PHE A 680 -29.15 7.84 14.64
C PHE A 680 -28.82 6.99 13.40
N ILE A 681 -27.53 6.68 13.17
CA ILE A 681 -27.09 5.84 12.05
C ILE A 681 -27.67 4.42 12.16
N ASP A 682 -27.61 3.79 13.33
CA ASP A 682 -28.09 2.42 13.54
C ASP A 682 -29.62 2.33 13.44
N SER A 683 -30.36 3.37 13.83
CA SER A 683 -31.80 3.46 13.55
C SER A 683 -32.10 3.49 12.04
N LYS A 684 -31.24 4.12 11.23
CA LYS A 684 -31.42 4.26 9.78
C LYS A 684 -30.93 3.05 8.99
N GLU A 685 -29.82 2.42 9.41
CA GLU A 685 -29.45 1.11 8.87
C GLU A 685 -30.48 0.04 9.26
N GLY A 686 -30.94 0.02 10.52
CA GLY A 686 -31.93 -0.94 11.03
C GLY A 686 -33.28 -0.85 10.31
N GLN A 687 -33.85 0.35 10.17
CA GLN A 687 -35.10 0.57 9.41
C GLN A 687 -35.04 0.00 7.99
N SER A 688 -33.88 0.07 7.32
CA SER A 688 -33.72 -0.47 5.95
C SER A 688 -33.77 -2.01 5.85
N THR A 689 -33.68 -2.73 6.97
CA THR A 689 -33.58 -4.21 6.99
C THR A 689 -34.85 -4.94 7.40
N LEU A 690 -35.82 -4.25 8.01
CA LEU A 690 -36.97 -4.88 8.68
C LEU A 690 -38.22 -5.01 7.82
N GLU A 691 -38.39 -4.17 6.79
CA GLU A 691 -39.67 -4.03 6.06
C GLU A 691 -39.71 -4.67 4.65
N THR A 692 -38.61 -5.17 4.08
CA THR A 692 -38.68 -5.78 2.73
C THR A 692 -37.63 -6.86 2.45
N SER A 693 -38.12 -8.04 2.03
CA SER A 693 -37.38 -9.31 1.92
C SER A 693 -36.34 -9.43 0.78
N SER A 694 -35.93 -8.32 0.16
CA SER A 694 -34.93 -8.32 -0.92
C SER A 694 -34.21 -6.98 -1.18
N ILE A 695 -34.44 -5.93 -0.37
CA ILE A 695 -33.96 -4.59 -0.70
C ILE A 695 -32.50 -4.38 -0.27
N VAL A 696 -31.76 -3.63 -1.09
CA VAL A 696 -30.33 -3.36 -0.93
C VAL A 696 -30.07 -2.51 0.31
N ARG A 697 -29.43 -3.10 1.34
CA ARG A 697 -28.93 -2.38 2.52
C ARG A 697 -28.01 -1.23 2.08
N ILE A 698 -28.31 -0.01 2.55
CA ILE A 698 -27.50 1.18 2.25
C ILE A 698 -26.36 1.28 3.30
N PRO A 699 -25.08 1.25 2.88
CA PRO A 699 -23.93 1.33 3.78
C PRO A 699 -23.64 2.79 4.21
N ILE A 700 -24.41 3.30 5.19
CA ILE A 700 -24.38 4.73 5.59
C ILE A 700 -23.03 5.12 6.20
N ARG A 701 -22.47 4.28 7.07
CA ARG A 701 -21.17 4.49 7.75
C ARG A 701 -20.02 4.60 6.74
N GLU A 702 -20.07 3.79 5.70
CA GLU A 702 -19.10 3.77 4.60
C GLU A 702 -19.16 5.09 3.81
N TYR A 703 -20.35 5.50 3.36
CA TYR A 703 -20.52 6.76 2.63
C TYR A 703 -20.11 7.99 3.46
N PHE A 704 -20.32 7.98 4.78
CA PHE A 704 -19.82 9.03 5.66
C PHE A 704 -18.28 9.12 5.62
N PHE A 705 -17.56 7.99 5.76
CA PHE A 705 -16.10 7.99 5.65
C PHE A 705 -15.61 8.40 4.25
N TYR A 706 -16.25 7.92 3.18
CA TYR A 706 -15.88 8.34 1.82
C TYR A 706 -16.06 9.86 1.65
N SER A 707 -17.19 10.41 2.07
CA SER A 707 -17.48 11.85 1.97
C SER A 707 -16.52 12.69 2.81
N LEU A 708 -16.14 12.21 4.00
CA LEU A 708 -15.17 12.88 4.86
C LEU A 708 -13.78 12.92 4.22
N PHE A 709 -13.26 11.79 3.75
CA PHE A 709 -11.88 11.69 3.26
C PHE A 709 -11.71 12.16 1.81
N PHE A 710 -12.62 11.84 0.88
CA PHE A 710 -12.58 12.42 -0.47
C PHE A 710 -12.98 13.90 -0.47
N GLY A 711 -13.85 14.33 0.46
CA GLY A 711 -14.12 15.75 0.71
C GLY A 711 -12.90 16.50 1.22
N PHE A 712 -12.12 15.91 2.14
CA PHE A 712 -10.83 16.46 2.57
C PHE A 712 -9.83 16.56 1.41
N ILE A 713 -9.70 15.51 0.59
CA ILE A 713 -8.86 15.50 -0.62
C ILE A 713 -9.23 16.66 -1.56
N LEU A 714 -10.52 16.84 -1.86
CA LEU A 714 -11.01 17.93 -2.70
C LEU A 714 -10.76 19.33 -2.08
N LEU A 715 -11.11 19.51 -0.80
CA LEU A 715 -10.94 20.77 -0.08
C LEU A 715 -9.47 21.23 -0.09
N VAL A 716 -8.56 20.32 0.20
CA VAL A 716 -7.13 20.63 0.29
C VAL A 716 -6.52 20.90 -1.09
N ALA A 717 -6.94 20.17 -2.13
CA ALA A 717 -6.55 20.46 -3.52
C ALA A 717 -6.96 21.87 -3.97
N LEU A 718 -8.12 22.37 -3.52
CA LEU A 718 -8.64 23.70 -3.85
C LEU A 718 -7.96 24.83 -3.07
N LEU A 719 -7.55 24.62 -1.82
CA LEU A 719 -7.09 25.69 -0.92
C LEU A 719 -5.74 26.30 -1.32
N ASN A 720 -4.72 25.48 -1.60
CA ASN A 720 -3.41 25.96 -2.06
C ASN A 720 -2.63 24.84 -2.78
N PRO A 721 -2.85 24.60 -4.08
CA PRO A 721 -2.26 23.47 -4.78
C PRO A 721 -0.73 23.47 -4.78
N ARG A 722 -0.08 24.62 -5.05
CA ARG A 722 1.39 24.72 -5.10
C ARG A 722 2.05 24.56 -3.73
N GLY A 723 1.56 25.27 -2.71
CA GLY A 723 2.10 25.16 -1.35
C GLY A 723 1.87 23.78 -0.74
N PHE A 724 0.75 23.13 -1.07
CA PHE A 724 0.45 21.80 -0.56
C PHE A 724 1.23 20.69 -1.28
N LEU A 725 1.58 20.83 -2.57
CA LEU A 725 2.42 19.86 -3.29
C LEU A 725 3.75 19.53 -2.57
N PHE A 726 4.43 20.54 -2.02
CA PHE A 726 5.66 20.33 -1.22
C PHE A 726 5.39 19.57 0.10
N ILE A 727 4.29 19.92 0.78
CA ILE A 727 3.85 19.24 2.01
C ILE A 727 3.45 17.79 1.72
N MET A 728 2.87 17.52 0.54
CA MET A 728 2.50 16.17 0.08
C MET A 728 3.68 15.32 -0.32
N GLU A 729 4.67 15.86 -1.01
CA GLU A 729 5.88 15.10 -1.35
C GLU A 729 6.52 14.54 -0.07
N THR A 730 6.72 15.43 0.90
CA THR A 730 7.30 15.08 2.20
C THR A 730 6.37 14.22 3.05
N GLY A 731 5.05 14.45 3.01
CA GLY A 731 4.05 13.63 3.68
C GLY A 731 3.95 12.21 3.11
N THR A 732 3.92 12.07 1.78
CA THR A 732 3.92 10.78 1.08
C THR A 732 5.15 9.97 1.45
N SER A 733 6.33 10.61 1.41
CA SER A 733 7.61 10.03 1.83
C SER A 733 7.52 9.55 3.29
N PHE A 734 7.23 10.45 4.23
CA PHE A 734 7.13 10.15 5.66
C PHE A 734 6.14 9.01 5.95
N GLY A 735 4.96 9.04 5.33
CA GLY A 735 3.93 8.02 5.46
C GLY A 735 4.41 6.65 4.97
N LEU A 736 4.93 6.58 3.74
CA LEU A 736 5.47 5.35 3.15
C LEU A 736 6.66 4.80 3.95
N ASN A 737 7.62 5.65 4.31
CA ASN A 737 8.83 5.25 5.02
C ASN A 737 8.47 4.71 6.42
N MET A 738 7.53 5.34 7.13
CA MET A 738 7.06 4.86 8.44
C MET A 738 6.30 3.53 8.35
N ILE A 739 5.54 3.30 7.26
CA ILE A 739 4.88 2.01 6.98
C ILE A 739 5.91 0.92 6.64
N ALA A 740 6.78 1.18 5.66
CA ALA A 740 7.69 0.20 5.06
C ALA A 740 8.87 -0.18 5.97
N GLY A 741 9.26 0.70 6.89
CA GLY A 741 10.26 0.47 7.92
C GLY A 741 9.67 -0.01 9.24
N TRP A 742 9.34 0.94 10.12
CA TRP A 742 8.97 0.66 11.51
C TRP A 742 7.69 -0.18 11.64
N ALA A 743 6.61 0.17 10.93
CA ALA A 743 5.37 -0.61 11.06
C ALA A 743 5.55 -2.03 10.51
N MET A 744 6.21 -2.19 9.36
CA MET A 744 6.55 -3.49 8.78
C MET A 744 7.37 -4.36 9.75
N TYR A 745 8.39 -3.77 10.38
CA TYR A 745 9.24 -4.45 11.36
C TYR A 745 8.45 -4.94 12.59
N VAL A 746 7.57 -4.09 13.14
CA VAL A 746 6.70 -4.45 14.27
C VAL A 746 5.71 -5.54 13.86
N MET A 747 5.07 -5.41 12.70
CA MET A 747 4.10 -6.37 12.19
C MET A 747 4.72 -7.74 11.94
N ILE A 748 5.83 -7.84 11.19
CA ILE A 748 6.42 -9.14 10.86
C ILE A 748 6.88 -9.87 12.13
N THR A 749 7.51 -9.14 13.06
CA THR A 749 8.00 -9.68 14.34
C THR A 749 6.84 -10.20 15.20
N ASN A 750 5.79 -9.40 15.40
CA ASN A 750 4.61 -9.84 16.16
C ASN A 750 3.85 -10.98 15.45
N SER A 751 3.83 -11.00 14.12
CA SER A 751 3.16 -12.04 13.33
C SER A 751 3.83 -13.41 13.46
N ARG A 752 5.17 -13.46 13.61
CA ARG A 752 5.86 -14.72 13.93
C ARG A 752 5.76 -15.07 15.42
N ASN A 753 6.05 -14.11 16.30
CA ASN A 753 6.13 -14.38 17.74
C ASN A 753 4.78 -14.78 18.36
N ASN A 754 3.70 -14.08 18.03
CA ASN A 754 2.39 -14.27 18.67
C ASN A 754 1.45 -15.16 17.84
N TYR A 755 1.66 -15.22 16.52
CA TYR A 755 0.79 -15.89 15.56
C TYR A 755 1.51 -16.98 14.74
N GLY A 756 2.70 -17.41 15.16
CA GLY A 756 3.48 -18.48 14.51
C GLY A 756 2.78 -19.85 14.49
N HIS A 757 1.81 -20.08 15.38
CA HIS A 757 1.00 -21.30 15.40
C HIS A 757 -0.01 -21.39 14.23
N TYR A 758 -0.31 -20.28 13.54
CA TYR A 758 -1.08 -20.31 12.30
C TYR A 758 -0.18 -20.71 11.14
N GLN A 759 -0.36 -21.96 10.68
CA GLN A 759 0.34 -22.48 9.51
C GLN A 759 0.04 -21.62 8.28
N ILE A 760 1.10 -21.21 7.56
CA ILE A 760 1.01 -20.45 6.31
C ILE A 760 1.65 -21.21 5.14
N PRO A 761 1.15 -21.06 3.90
CA PRO A 761 1.62 -21.89 2.79
C PRO A 761 3.07 -21.64 2.37
N ALA A 762 3.58 -20.41 2.53
CA ALA A 762 4.93 -20.03 2.14
C ALA A 762 5.52 -18.97 3.09
N GLU A 763 6.02 -19.44 4.23
CA GLU A 763 6.86 -18.64 5.14
C GLU A 763 8.20 -18.26 4.49
N LEU A 764 8.72 -17.06 4.79
CA LEU A 764 10.01 -16.62 4.27
C LEU A 764 11.18 -17.39 4.92
N PRO A 765 12.19 -17.84 4.15
CA PRO A 765 13.39 -18.45 4.70
C PRO A 765 14.07 -17.54 5.74
N GLU A 766 14.63 -18.13 6.80
CA GLU A 766 15.15 -17.37 7.94
C GLU A 766 16.23 -16.33 7.56
N LYS A 767 17.07 -16.66 6.57
CA LYS A 767 18.05 -15.74 5.98
C LYS A 767 17.41 -14.47 5.39
N VAL A 768 16.21 -14.57 4.83
CA VAL A 768 15.43 -13.43 4.31
C VAL A 768 14.71 -12.70 5.43
N TYR A 769 14.16 -13.42 6.42
CA TYR A 769 13.53 -12.80 7.60
C TYR A 769 14.52 -11.95 8.41
N MET A 770 15.80 -12.32 8.49
CA MET A 770 16.85 -11.49 9.10
C MET A 770 17.10 -10.16 8.37
N LEU A 771 16.74 -10.04 7.09
CA LEU A 771 16.84 -8.78 6.34
C LEU A 771 15.80 -7.73 6.78
N ARG A 772 14.90 -8.05 7.73
CA ARG A 772 14.01 -7.06 8.36
C ARG A 772 14.78 -5.93 9.07
N TYR A 773 15.97 -6.21 9.60
CA TYR A 773 16.80 -5.23 10.29
C TYR A 773 17.37 -4.14 9.36
N PRO A 774 18.11 -4.45 8.27
CA PRO A 774 18.57 -3.42 7.32
C PRO A 774 17.40 -2.67 6.65
N VAL A 775 16.27 -3.33 6.36
CA VAL A 775 15.06 -2.66 5.85
C VAL A 775 14.50 -1.67 6.87
N PHE A 776 14.40 -2.06 8.15
CA PHE A 776 14.00 -1.17 9.24
C PHE A 776 14.92 0.05 9.35
N PHE A 777 16.24 -0.14 9.37
CA PHE A 777 17.20 0.97 9.48
C PHE A 777 17.17 1.89 8.26
N TYR A 778 17.08 1.35 7.03
CA TYR A 778 17.00 2.13 5.80
C TYR A 778 15.79 3.08 5.79
N PHE A 779 14.60 2.55 6.02
CA PHE A 779 13.37 3.36 6.01
C PHE A 779 13.27 4.27 7.25
N THR A 780 13.82 3.88 8.40
CA THR A 780 13.90 4.78 9.58
C THR A 780 14.84 5.96 9.31
N PHE A 781 15.97 5.74 8.63
CA PHE A 781 16.84 6.83 8.17
C PHE A 781 16.10 7.75 7.19
N ALA A 782 15.30 7.21 6.27
CA ALA A 782 14.47 8.02 5.37
C ALA A 782 13.45 8.90 6.15
N VAL A 783 12.73 8.34 7.14
CA VAL A 783 11.84 9.13 8.04
C VAL A 783 12.60 10.23 8.78
N LEU A 784 13.81 9.95 9.30
CA LEU A 784 14.62 10.96 9.98
C LEU A 784 15.10 12.05 9.02
N TYR A 785 15.40 11.71 7.77
CA TYR A 785 15.79 12.67 6.74
C TYR A 785 14.60 13.49 6.21
N ASP A 786 13.40 12.92 6.10
CA ASP A 786 12.15 13.68 5.88
C ASP A 786 11.98 14.76 6.96
N VAL A 787 12.07 14.36 8.24
CA VAL A 787 11.95 15.27 9.39
C VAL A 787 13.04 16.34 9.38
N TYR A 788 14.29 15.98 9.05
CA TYR A 788 15.38 16.95 8.87
C TYR A 788 15.06 17.98 7.76
N VAL A 789 14.55 17.54 6.61
CA VAL A 789 14.17 18.44 5.51
C VAL A 789 13.02 19.37 5.92
N VAL A 790 12.00 18.88 6.64
CA VAL A 790 10.88 19.73 7.13
C VAL A 790 11.35 20.78 8.15
N ILE A 791 12.34 20.47 8.98
CA ILE A 791 12.81 21.37 10.04
C ILE A 791 13.82 22.41 9.52
N PHE A 792 14.80 21.98 8.73
CA PHE A 792 15.97 22.80 8.39
C PHE A 792 15.97 23.39 6.97
N ASN A 793 15.08 22.95 6.07
CA ASN A 793 15.02 23.40 4.67
C ASN A 793 13.84 24.36 4.43
N LYS A 794 13.62 25.29 5.37
CA LYS A 794 12.56 26.31 5.37
C LYS A 794 13.07 27.69 4.97
#